data_AF-A0AAV9QWH7-F1
#
_entry.id   AF-A0AAV9QWH7-F1
#
_cell.length_a   1.000
_cell.length_b   1.000
_cell.length_c   1.000
_cell.angle_alpha   90.00
_cell.angle_beta   90.00
_cell.angle_gamma   90.00
#
_symmetry.space_group_name_H-M   'P 1'
#
loop_
_entity.id
_entity.type
_entity.pdbx_description
1 polymer ?
#
loop_
_entity_poly.entity_id
_entity_poly.type
_entity_poly.pdbx_seq_one_letter_code
_entity_poly.pdbx_strand_id
1 'polypeptide(L)'
;MRRLLVQVLCITKILLCAADSLSLSEDNLKKLSEAGEQYVNEKIKESLLRVKQVKEKMEKEEEKHRHLMEALRHSGDKKRGAMQLARETEQKLEEAEQQCRDLTKSFFGECRPCLENSCKAFFTSTCRRGYASFTFKVEDFFRKMAFQFEATEQENSDKTSSAENQIKEDKTETEVLQAEASFKALTSELQPSSLSAPQDGSGDGFFKSLGLDHIFYSAFEFGKDVLGDVSSTVEDIFGEIQEAEEYFHHSDRECPRLQQLHSEMEEMHTLLNASCLQYDNRLQLVHGHTADTQRWFRDTYGGLNWLANVSSAQNIFRVITVNLQPQLQTNSPRADSIVVVSILDSAPLTVLVPADLMVEDPAFIEYIAQQALTHYKEQIRAIKMPATSEMHVGELQRKAACGTEEKAAVEKEKKFGFLCDERGYLNLVEYIIEGGRRKGDRTGTGVLSVFGAQVRYSLRDQFPLLTTKRVFWKGILEELLWFIKGSTNAKELSEKGVKIWDANGSRAFLDNLGFTEREEGDLGPVYGFQWRHFGAEYKNMHTDYTRQGVDQLQNIIDTIKRNPEDRRIIMCAWNPKDLPLMALPPCHALCQFYVCDGELSCQLYQRSADMGLGVPFNIASYALLTYMIAHITGLKPGDFVHTLGDAHVYVNHVEPLKAQLQREIRPFPTLNIKRKVESIDDFQADDFEICDYNPHPAIKMQMAV
;
A
#
# COMPACT_ATOMS: atom_id res chain seq x y z
N MET A 1 15.24 -80.55 -29.31
CA MET A 1 14.45 -80.83 -28.08
C MET A 1 15.28 -80.89 -26.79
N ARG A 2 16.38 -81.65 -26.67
CA ARG A 2 17.19 -81.68 -25.42
C ARG A 2 17.81 -80.34 -24.99
N ARG A 3 18.25 -79.48 -25.92
CA ARG A 3 18.75 -78.12 -25.59
C ARG A 3 17.63 -77.15 -25.15
N LEU A 4 16.43 -77.30 -25.70
CA LEU A 4 15.25 -76.50 -25.32
C LEU A 4 14.75 -76.90 -23.92
N LEU A 5 14.78 -78.20 -23.59
CA LEU A 5 14.40 -78.69 -22.26
C LEU A 5 15.36 -78.23 -21.17
N VAL A 6 16.66 -78.15 -21.46
CA VAL A 6 17.69 -77.65 -20.52
C VAL A 6 17.61 -76.14 -20.33
N GLN A 7 17.29 -75.37 -21.38
CA GLN A 7 17.03 -73.93 -21.24
C GLN A 7 15.73 -73.65 -20.48
N VAL A 8 14.65 -74.40 -20.73
CA VAL A 8 13.40 -74.26 -19.97
C VAL A 8 13.61 -74.66 -18.51
N LEU A 9 14.32 -75.76 -18.23
CA LEU A 9 14.64 -76.17 -16.85
C LEU A 9 15.55 -75.19 -16.12
N CYS A 10 16.55 -74.60 -16.78
CA CYS A 10 17.39 -73.56 -16.20
C CYS A 10 16.62 -72.25 -15.96
N ILE A 11 15.70 -71.86 -16.86
CA ILE A 11 14.85 -70.67 -16.68
C ILE A 11 13.82 -70.90 -15.57
N THR A 12 13.20 -72.07 -15.46
CA THR A 12 12.33 -72.41 -14.31
C THR A 12 13.11 -72.52 -12.99
N LYS A 13 14.37 -72.98 -13.01
CA LYS A 13 15.20 -73.07 -11.79
C LYS A 13 15.74 -71.70 -11.34
N ILE A 14 15.88 -70.75 -12.26
CA ILE A 14 16.21 -69.34 -11.96
C ILE A 14 14.96 -68.57 -11.50
N LEU A 15 13.78 -68.84 -12.07
CA LEU A 15 12.50 -68.27 -11.61
C LEU A 15 12.00 -68.85 -10.27
N LEU A 16 12.38 -70.09 -9.91
CA LEU A 16 12.09 -70.69 -8.60
C LEU A 16 13.13 -70.35 -7.51
N CYS A 17 14.23 -69.66 -7.84
CA CYS A 17 15.23 -69.20 -6.86
C CYS A 17 15.16 -67.69 -6.56
N ALA A 18 14.13 -66.99 -7.05
CA ALA A 18 13.90 -65.56 -6.78
C ALA A 18 12.60 -65.29 -6.00
N ALA A 19 12.09 -66.29 -5.28
CA ALA A 19 10.85 -66.21 -4.51
C ALA A 19 11.05 -66.40 -2.99
N ASP A 20 12.20 -65.97 -2.46
CA ASP A 20 12.35 -65.73 -1.02
C ASP A 20 12.21 -64.22 -0.76
N SER A 21 11.04 -63.66 -1.07
CA SER A 21 10.61 -62.42 -0.41
C SER A 21 10.28 -62.79 1.03
N LEU A 22 11.04 -62.28 2.00
CA LEU A 22 10.68 -62.39 3.42
C LEU A 22 9.38 -61.61 3.63
N SER A 23 8.23 -62.29 3.56
CA SER A 23 6.96 -61.73 3.99
C SER A 23 6.92 -61.72 5.51
N LEU A 24 6.56 -60.57 6.09
CA LEU A 24 6.34 -60.46 7.53
C LEU A 24 5.20 -61.38 7.96
N SER A 25 5.27 -61.89 9.20
CA SER A 25 4.18 -62.67 9.79
C SER A 25 2.92 -61.81 9.95
N GLU A 26 1.76 -62.46 9.98
CA GLU A 26 0.46 -61.80 10.14
C GLU A 26 0.39 -60.97 11.44
N ASP A 27 1.01 -61.47 12.52
CA ASP A 27 1.12 -60.74 13.80
C ASP A 27 1.96 -59.46 13.68
N ASN A 28 3.02 -59.45 12.87
CA ASN A 28 3.86 -58.27 12.66
C ASN A 28 3.16 -57.23 11.76
N LEU A 29 2.43 -57.67 10.75
CA LEU A 29 1.59 -56.78 9.92
C LEU A 29 0.47 -56.13 10.74
N LYS A 30 -0.11 -56.87 11.69
CA LYS A 30 -1.11 -56.34 12.62
C LYS A 30 -0.53 -55.24 13.52
N LYS A 31 0.65 -55.46 14.12
CA LYS A 31 1.33 -54.46 14.95
C LYS A 31 1.68 -53.18 14.18
N LEU A 32 2.16 -53.33 12.94
CA LEU A 32 2.44 -52.18 12.06
C LEU A 32 1.14 -51.45 11.69
N SER A 33 0.05 -52.17 11.46
CA SER A 33 -1.26 -51.56 11.20
C SER A 33 -1.76 -50.75 12.40
N GLU A 34 -1.67 -51.30 13.62
CA GLU A 34 -2.06 -50.62 14.86
C GLU A 34 -1.22 -49.35 15.10
N ALA A 35 0.10 -49.40 14.87
CA ALA A 35 0.99 -48.25 15.02
C ALA A 35 0.72 -47.16 13.96
N GLY A 36 0.51 -47.54 12.70
CA GLY A 36 0.14 -46.59 11.65
C GLY A 36 -1.25 -45.99 11.87
N GLU A 37 -2.20 -46.76 12.38
CA GLU A 37 -3.54 -46.27 12.75
C GLU A 37 -3.48 -45.26 13.90
N GLN A 38 -2.62 -45.47 14.90
CA GLN A 38 -2.39 -44.49 15.95
C GLN A 38 -1.85 -43.15 15.38
N TYR A 39 -0.90 -43.21 14.45
CA TYR A 39 -0.36 -42.02 13.79
C TYR A 39 -1.42 -41.26 12.98
N VAL A 40 -2.21 -41.97 12.16
CA VAL A 40 -3.27 -41.34 11.36
C VAL A 40 -4.37 -40.76 12.26
N ASN A 41 -4.73 -41.44 13.35
CA ASN A 41 -5.70 -40.93 14.33
C ASN A 41 -5.24 -39.64 15.02
N GLU A 42 -3.98 -39.55 15.41
CA GLU A 42 -3.44 -38.29 15.97
C GLU A 42 -3.47 -37.16 14.94
N LYS A 43 -3.16 -37.44 13.67
CA LYS A 43 -3.26 -36.44 12.58
C LYS A 43 -4.71 -36.00 12.29
N ILE A 44 -5.69 -36.90 12.45
CA ILE A 44 -7.12 -36.58 12.39
C ILE A 44 -7.51 -35.66 13.56
N LYS A 45 -7.11 -35.98 14.80
CA LYS A 45 -7.39 -35.16 15.99
C LYS A 45 -6.78 -33.77 15.88
N GLU A 46 -5.52 -33.66 15.46
CA GLU A 46 -4.85 -32.37 15.18
C GLU A 46 -5.64 -31.55 14.16
N SER A 47 -6.17 -32.18 13.11
CA SER A 47 -6.93 -31.51 12.07
C SER A 47 -8.32 -31.05 12.53
N LEU A 48 -9.01 -31.86 13.34
CA LEU A 48 -10.30 -31.50 13.96
C LEU A 48 -10.16 -30.35 14.97
N LEU A 49 -9.07 -30.32 15.74
CA LEU A 49 -8.77 -29.21 16.63
C LEU A 49 -8.56 -27.90 15.85
N ARG A 50 -7.89 -27.97 14.69
CA ARG A 50 -7.78 -26.83 13.78
C ARG A 50 -9.13 -26.37 13.26
N VAL A 51 -10.06 -27.28 12.93
CA VAL A 51 -11.44 -26.92 12.53
C VAL A 51 -12.18 -26.16 13.64
N LYS A 52 -12.03 -26.59 14.89
CA LYS A 52 -12.64 -25.90 16.03
C LYS A 52 -12.06 -24.49 16.23
N GLN A 53 -10.73 -24.34 16.10
CA GLN A 53 -10.06 -23.03 16.17
C GLN A 53 -10.46 -22.12 15.00
N VAL A 54 -10.66 -22.69 13.81
CA VAL A 54 -11.19 -22.02 12.62
C VAL A 54 -12.61 -21.51 12.88
N LYS A 55 -13.49 -22.33 13.46
CA LYS A 55 -14.86 -21.93 13.86
C LYS A 55 -14.85 -20.75 14.83
N GLU A 56 -14.08 -20.83 15.90
CA GLU A 56 -13.97 -19.74 16.89
C GLU A 56 -13.40 -18.44 16.27
N LYS A 57 -12.50 -18.57 15.29
CA LYS A 57 -12.00 -17.43 14.52
C LYS A 57 -13.06 -16.84 13.58
N MET A 58 -13.87 -17.68 12.92
CA MET A 58 -14.98 -17.23 12.06
C MET A 58 -16.01 -16.43 12.83
N GLU A 59 -16.47 -16.94 13.97
CA GLU A 59 -17.45 -16.26 14.84
C GLU A 59 -16.92 -14.87 15.29
N LYS A 60 -15.61 -14.76 15.52
CA LYS A 60 -14.96 -13.50 15.90
C LYS A 60 -14.79 -12.52 14.72
N GLU A 61 -14.52 -13.01 13.51
CA GLU A 61 -14.41 -12.17 12.31
C GLU A 61 -15.79 -11.74 11.77
N GLU A 62 -16.84 -12.53 12.00
CA GLU A 62 -18.23 -12.18 11.70
C GLU A 62 -18.68 -10.93 12.48
N GLU A 63 -18.38 -10.86 13.77
CA GLU A 63 -18.69 -9.68 14.60
C GLU A 63 -18.00 -8.42 14.08
N LYS A 64 -16.72 -8.55 13.66
CA LYS A 64 -15.97 -7.43 13.08
C LYS A 64 -16.54 -6.99 11.73
N HIS A 65 -16.96 -7.93 10.90
CA HIS A 65 -17.59 -7.63 9.62
C HIS A 65 -18.93 -6.91 9.84
N ARG A 66 -19.74 -7.33 10.82
CA ARG A 66 -20.99 -6.67 11.22
C ARG A 66 -20.75 -5.21 11.62
N HIS A 67 -19.78 -4.96 12.50
CA HIS A 67 -19.41 -3.61 12.91
C HIS A 67 -18.88 -2.76 11.76
N LEU A 68 -18.12 -3.35 10.84
CA LEU A 68 -17.59 -2.64 9.68
C LEU A 68 -18.71 -2.22 8.71
N MET A 69 -19.68 -3.10 8.47
CA MET A 69 -20.84 -2.82 7.62
C MET A 69 -21.78 -1.79 8.25
N GLU A 70 -22.01 -1.85 9.57
CA GLU A 70 -22.77 -0.83 10.29
C GLU A 70 -22.09 0.55 10.23
N ALA A 71 -20.76 0.58 10.36
CA ALA A 71 -19.98 1.81 10.23
C ALA A 71 -19.96 2.35 8.79
N LEU A 72 -19.99 1.49 7.77
CA LEU A 72 -20.12 1.89 6.37
C LEU A 72 -21.49 2.51 6.10
N ARG A 73 -22.58 1.91 6.62
CA ARG A 73 -23.94 2.47 6.55
C ARG A 73 -24.01 3.87 7.17
N HIS A 74 -23.50 4.00 8.39
CA HIS A 74 -23.48 5.29 9.08
C HIS A 74 -22.64 6.36 8.34
N SER A 75 -21.56 5.94 7.66
CA SER A 75 -20.77 6.84 6.81
C SER A 75 -21.51 7.24 5.53
N GLY A 76 -22.29 6.33 4.95
CA GLY A 76 -23.18 6.61 3.82
C GLY A 76 -24.30 7.60 4.18
N ASP A 77 -24.88 7.48 5.37
CA ASP A 77 -25.90 8.42 5.88
C ASP A 77 -25.34 9.83 6.06
N LYS A 78 -24.12 9.95 6.61
CA LYS A 78 -23.42 11.24 6.72
C LYS A 78 -23.13 11.86 5.36
N LYS A 79 -22.70 11.04 4.40
CA LYS A 79 -22.48 11.48 3.01
C LYS A 79 -23.77 12.04 2.42
N ARG A 80 -24.90 11.33 2.55
CA ARG A 80 -26.22 11.80 2.07
C ARG A 80 -26.65 13.10 2.71
N GLY A 81 -26.52 13.24 4.03
CA GLY A 81 -26.85 14.48 4.73
C GLY A 81 -25.99 15.67 4.29
N ALA A 82 -24.69 15.44 4.05
CA ALA A 82 -23.78 16.48 3.54
C ALA A 82 -24.14 16.90 2.10
N MET A 83 -24.52 15.95 1.25
CA MET A 83 -24.91 16.22 -0.14
C MET A 83 -26.23 17.01 -0.23
N GLN A 84 -27.21 16.69 0.62
CA GLN A 84 -28.45 17.46 0.70
C GLN A 84 -28.21 18.91 1.14
N LEU A 85 -27.37 19.10 2.17
CA LEU A 85 -27.04 20.43 2.66
C LEU A 85 -26.24 21.26 1.63
N ALA A 86 -25.42 20.61 0.80
CA ALA A 86 -24.73 21.28 -0.30
C ALA A 86 -25.72 21.84 -1.34
N ARG A 87 -26.70 21.05 -1.79
CA ARG A 87 -27.74 21.53 -2.73
C ARG A 87 -28.59 22.66 -2.17
N GLU A 88 -29.00 22.55 -0.91
CA GLU A 88 -29.78 23.60 -0.24
C GLU A 88 -28.99 24.92 -0.13
N THR A 89 -27.66 24.85 -0.12
CA THR A 89 -26.78 26.02 -0.06
C THR A 89 -26.56 26.61 -1.44
N GLU A 90 -26.37 25.76 -2.45
CA GLU A 90 -26.25 26.16 -3.87
C GLU A 90 -27.50 26.88 -4.35
N GLN A 91 -28.69 26.35 -4.08
CA GLN A 91 -29.96 27.01 -4.40
C GLN A 91 -30.08 28.40 -3.75
N LYS A 92 -29.66 28.54 -2.48
CA LYS A 92 -29.66 29.84 -1.79
C LYS A 92 -28.68 30.82 -2.40
N LEU A 93 -27.55 30.33 -2.92
CA LEU A 93 -26.56 31.16 -3.57
C LEU A 93 -27.12 31.69 -4.90
N GLU A 94 -27.73 30.82 -5.72
CA GLU A 94 -28.38 31.21 -6.98
C GLU A 94 -29.47 32.27 -6.76
N GLU A 95 -30.33 32.07 -5.75
CA GLU A 95 -31.37 33.04 -5.38
C GLU A 95 -30.78 34.39 -4.95
N ALA A 96 -29.69 34.38 -4.18
CA ALA A 96 -29.03 35.60 -3.71
C ALA A 96 -28.28 36.34 -4.84
N GLU A 97 -27.66 35.60 -5.76
CA GLU A 97 -27.03 36.16 -6.95
C GLU A 97 -28.05 36.82 -7.86
N GLN A 98 -29.19 36.15 -8.09
CA GLN A 98 -30.25 36.71 -8.91
C GLN A 98 -30.81 38.00 -8.31
N GLN A 99 -31.04 38.03 -6.99
CA GLN A 99 -31.45 39.26 -6.29
C GLN A 99 -30.41 40.37 -6.42
N CYS A 100 -29.12 40.05 -6.33
CA CYS A 100 -28.04 41.03 -6.48
C CYS A 100 -27.99 41.58 -7.92
N ARG A 101 -28.15 40.72 -8.93
CA ARG A 101 -28.25 41.12 -10.34
C ARG A 101 -29.45 42.04 -10.59
N ASP A 102 -30.63 41.69 -10.08
CA ASP A 102 -31.85 42.48 -10.22
C ASP A 102 -31.72 43.88 -9.57
N LEU A 103 -31.16 43.94 -8.36
CA LEU A 103 -30.89 45.21 -7.66
C LEU A 103 -29.88 46.07 -8.44
N THR A 104 -28.79 45.48 -8.93
CA THR A 104 -27.75 46.18 -9.69
C THR A 104 -28.31 46.75 -11.01
N LYS A 105 -29.15 45.96 -11.70
CA LYS A 105 -29.88 46.39 -12.90
C LYS A 105 -30.81 47.57 -12.61
N SER A 106 -31.53 47.53 -11.48
CA SER A 106 -32.39 48.63 -11.02
C SER A 106 -31.61 49.91 -10.73
N PHE A 107 -30.54 49.84 -9.91
CA PHE A 107 -29.71 50.99 -9.56
C PHE A 107 -29.00 51.61 -10.78
N PHE A 108 -28.50 50.78 -11.69
CA PHE A 108 -27.88 51.25 -12.93
C PHE A 108 -28.91 51.95 -13.82
N GLY A 109 -30.12 51.39 -13.95
CA GLY A 109 -31.22 52.01 -14.69
C GLY A 109 -31.60 53.41 -14.18
N GLU A 110 -31.67 53.57 -12.85
CA GLU A 110 -31.98 54.86 -12.21
C GLU A 110 -30.84 55.89 -12.33
N CYS A 111 -29.58 55.46 -12.19
CA CYS A 111 -28.42 56.37 -12.18
C CYS A 111 -27.89 56.71 -13.58
N ARG A 112 -28.16 55.86 -14.58
CA ARG A 112 -27.63 55.98 -15.94
C ARG A 112 -27.89 57.36 -16.58
N PRO A 113 -29.11 57.93 -16.55
CA PRO A 113 -29.36 59.24 -17.14
C PRO A 113 -28.51 60.35 -16.50
N CYS A 114 -28.33 60.32 -15.18
CA CYS A 114 -27.54 61.31 -14.45
C CYS A 114 -26.04 61.20 -14.75
N LEU A 115 -25.50 59.98 -14.80
CA LEU A 115 -24.10 59.70 -15.15
C LEU A 115 -23.79 60.09 -16.59
N GLU A 116 -24.66 59.70 -17.53
CA GLU A 116 -24.51 60.02 -18.94
C GLU A 116 -24.54 61.54 -19.17
N ASN A 117 -25.48 62.25 -18.54
CA ASN A 117 -25.57 63.71 -18.61
C ASN A 117 -24.38 64.42 -17.98
N SER A 118 -23.86 63.91 -16.86
CA SER A 118 -22.68 64.47 -16.19
C SER A 118 -21.42 64.31 -17.04
N CYS A 119 -21.21 63.13 -17.64
CA CYS A 119 -20.11 62.86 -18.57
C CYS A 119 -20.18 63.75 -19.82
N LYS A 120 -21.37 63.92 -20.40
CA LYS A 120 -21.59 64.85 -21.51
C LYS A 120 -21.26 66.28 -21.09
N ALA A 121 -21.81 66.77 -19.97
CA ALA A 121 -21.61 68.13 -19.49
C ALA A 121 -20.14 68.47 -19.20
N PHE A 122 -19.40 67.56 -18.54
CA PHE A 122 -17.98 67.71 -18.24
C PHE A 122 -17.12 67.82 -19.51
N PHE A 123 -17.46 67.10 -20.57
CA PHE A 123 -16.71 67.17 -21.82
C PHE A 123 -17.08 68.41 -22.65
N THR A 124 -18.35 68.84 -22.64
CA THR A 124 -18.79 70.10 -23.26
C THR A 124 -18.06 71.31 -22.68
N SER A 125 -17.79 71.31 -21.37
CA SER A 125 -17.07 72.40 -20.71
C SER A 125 -15.58 72.45 -21.05
N THR A 126 -15.00 71.33 -21.51
CA THR A 126 -13.54 71.16 -21.58
C THR A 126 -13.01 71.07 -23.02
N CYS A 127 -13.81 70.68 -24.01
CA CYS A 127 -13.34 70.50 -25.39
C CYS A 127 -14.38 70.93 -26.45
N ARG A 128 -14.11 72.00 -27.23
CA ARG A 128 -15.04 72.53 -28.26
C ARG A 128 -14.94 71.88 -29.65
N ARG A 129 -13.90 71.07 -29.94
CA ARG A 129 -13.75 70.34 -31.22
C ARG A 129 -13.99 68.85 -31.00
N GLY A 130 -14.89 68.25 -31.78
CA GLY A 130 -15.21 66.81 -31.74
C GLY A 130 -16.45 66.41 -30.93
N TYR A 131 -17.19 67.38 -30.38
CA TYR A 131 -18.33 67.16 -29.48
C TYR A 131 -19.34 66.11 -29.97
N ALA A 132 -19.81 66.21 -31.23
CA ALA A 132 -20.79 65.27 -31.77
C ALA A 132 -20.29 63.81 -31.85
N SER A 133 -18.99 63.61 -32.14
CA SER A 133 -18.40 62.27 -32.20
C SER A 133 -18.20 61.67 -30.80
N PHE A 134 -17.90 62.51 -29.80
CA PHE A 134 -17.76 62.07 -28.41
C PHE A 134 -19.12 61.75 -27.77
N THR A 135 -20.13 62.61 -27.95
CA THR A 135 -21.48 62.37 -27.43
C THR A 135 -22.05 61.05 -27.95
N PHE A 136 -21.87 60.75 -29.24
CA PHE A 136 -22.28 59.48 -29.82
C PHE A 136 -21.53 58.28 -29.22
N LYS A 137 -20.22 58.40 -28.94
CA LYS A 137 -19.43 57.33 -28.30
C LYS A 137 -19.83 57.09 -26.85
N VAL A 138 -20.18 58.14 -26.10
CA VAL A 138 -20.70 58.03 -24.73
C VAL A 138 -22.08 57.38 -24.73
N GLU A 139 -22.97 57.79 -25.64
CA GLU A 139 -24.29 57.17 -25.82
C GLU A 139 -24.18 55.69 -26.23
N ASP A 140 -23.28 55.36 -27.15
CA ASP A 140 -23.01 53.98 -27.59
C ASP A 140 -22.41 53.13 -26.46
N PHE A 141 -21.50 53.69 -25.65
CA PHE A 141 -20.94 53.02 -24.47
C PHE A 141 -22.01 52.67 -23.44
N PHE A 142 -22.84 53.63 -23.03
CA PHE A 142 -23.92 53.36 -22.06
C PHE A 142 -25.02 52.46 -22.63
N ARG A 143 -25.24 52.48 -23.96
CA ARG A 143 -26.15 51.55 -24.65
C ARG A 143 -25.61 50.12 -24.65
N LYS A 144 -24.32 49.92 -24.94
CA LYS A 144 -23.67 48.59 -24.91
C LYS A 144 -23.62 48.01 -23.50
N MET A 145 -23.31 48.83 -22.49
CA MET A 145 -23.38 48.43 -21.08
C MET A 145 -24.79 47.97 -20.69
N ALA A 146 -25.83 48.72 -21.09
CA ALA A 146 -27.20 48.32 -20.80
C ALA A 146 -27.62 47.02 -21.51
N PHE A 147 -27.17 46.81 -22.75
CA PHE A 147 -27.41 45.56 -23.48
C PHE A 147 -26.74 44.35 -22.81
N GLN A 148 -25.57 44.51 -22.18
CA GLN A 148 -24.93 43.44 -21.40
C GLN A 148 -25.72 43.04 -20.15
N PHE A 149 -26.46 43.96 -19.54
CA PHE A 149 -27.39 43.68 -18.44
C PHE A 149 -28.75 43.10 -18.90
N GLU A 150 -29.04 43.11 -20.20
CA GLU A 150 -30.27 42.58 -20.80
C GLU A 150 -30.04 41.22 -21.50
N ALA A 151 -28.88 40.98 -22.11
CA ALA A 151 -28.57 39.76 -22.89
C ALA A 151 -28.42 38.48 -22.04
N THR A 152 -28.23 38.61 -20.72
CA THR A 152 -28.07 37.48 -19.78
C THR A 152 -29.38 36.72 -19.52
N GLU A 153 -30.54 37.21 -20.00
CA GLU A 153 -31.83 36.53 -19.85
C GLU A 153 -32.08 35.41 -20.90
N GLN A 154 -31.35 35.38 -22.03
CA GLN A 154 -31.64 34.46 -23.15
C GLN A 154 -30.77 33.21 -23.23
N GLU A 155 -29.58 33.17 -22.62
CA GLU A 155 -28.69 31.98 -22.70
C GLU A 155 -29.02 30.90 -21.65
N ASN A 156 -29.78 31.23 -20.60
CA ASN A 156 -30.13 30.26 -19.54
C ASN A 156 -31.40 29.43 -19.82
N SER A 157 -32.18 29.71 -20.88
CA SER A 157 -33.39 28.92 -21.18
C SER A 157 -33.18 27.71 -22.09
N ASP A 158 -32.03 27.60 -22.77
CA ASP A 158 -31.80 26.59 -23.81
C ASP A 158 -30.93 25.39 -23.37
N LYS A 159 -30.39 25.37 -22.15
CA LYS A 159 -29.56 24.25 -21.66
C LYS A 159 -30.34 23.15 -20.93
N THR A 160 -31.63 23.32 -20.70
CA THR A 160 -32.49 22.30 -20.10
C THR A 160 -33.37 21.61 -21.14
N SER A 161 -32.79 20.80 -22.04
CA SER A 161 -33.48 19.59 -22.52
C SER A 161 -32.62 18.64 -23.37
N SER A 162 -32.54 17.40 -22.86
CA SER A 162 -32.60 16.14 -23.60
C SER A 162 -31.33 15.49 -24.16
N ALA A 163 -31.15 14.24 -23.70
CA ALA A 163 -30.70 13.06 -24.47
C ALA A 163 -29.24 12.58 -24.36
N GLU A 164 -28.49 12.88 -23.31
CA GLU A 164 -27.20 12.21 -23.04
C GLU A 164 -27.17 11.32 -21.77
N ASN A 165 -28.21 11.38 -20.93
CA ASN A 165 -28.26 10.64 -19.66
C ASN A 165 -28.66 9.15 -19.78
N GLN A 166 -29.30 8.71 -20.86
CA GLN A 166 -29.83 7.33 -20.95
C GLN A 166 -28.80 6.24 -21.32
N ILE A 167 -27.60 6.60 -21.80
CA ILE A 167 -26.66 5.60 -22.38
C ILE A 167 -25.55 5.20 -21.39
N LYS A 168 -25.40 5.90 -20.26
CA LYS A 168 -24.34 5.65 -19.26
C LYS A 168 -24.81 4.96 -17.98
N GLU A 169 -26.12 4.91 -17.72
CA GLU A 169 -26.76 4.19 -16.59
C GLU A 169 -26.36 2.70 -16.55
N ASP A 170 -26.21 2.07 -17.71
CA ASP A 170 -26.10 0.62 -17.87
C ASP A 170 -24.74 0.03 -17.39
N LYS A 171 -23.68 0.85 -17.27
CA LYS A 171 -22.31 0.33 -17.07
C LYS A 171 -21.90 0.13 -15.61
N THR A 172 -22.35 0.97 -14.69
CA THR A 172 -21.93 0.92 -13.27
C THR A 172 -22.83 -0.03 -12.47
N GLU A 173 -24.09 -0.15 -12.87
CA GLU A 173 -25.04 -1.18 -12.42
C GLU A 173 -24.48 -2.58 -12.69
N THR A 174 -23.87 -2.76 -13.86
CA THR A 174 -23.24 -4.03 -14.27
C THR A 174 -22.11 -4.45 -13.33
N GLU A 175 -21.30 -3.53 -12.78
CA GLU A 175 -20.10 -3.88 -12.00
C GLU A 175 -20.42 -4.35 -10.56
N VAL A 176 -21.44 -3.77 -9.92
CA VAL A 176 -21.91 -4.21 -8.59
C VAL A 176 -22.78 -5.46 -8.71
N LEU A 177 -23.65 -5.54 -9.72
CA LEU A 177 -24.38 -6.76 -10.07
C LEU A 177 -23.42 -7.91 -10.40
N GLN A 178 -22.26 -7.63 -11.00
CA GLN A 178 -21.24 -8.62 -11.32
C GLN A 178 -20.48 -9.07 -10.07
N ALA A 179 -20.23 -8.19 -9.09
CA ALA A 179 -19.67 -8.57 -7.80
C ALA A 179 -20.66 -9.41 -6.96
N GLU A 180 -21.94 -9.04 -6.96
CA GLU A 180 -23.02 -9.77 -6.29
C GLU A 180 -23.34 -11.11 -6.97
N ALA A 181 -23.41 -11.16 -8.30
CA ALA A 181 -23.60 -12.39 -9.06
C ALA A 181 -22.41 -13.34 -8.89
N SER A 182 -21.18 -12.81 -8.80
CA SER A 182 -19.98 -13.60 -8.49
C SER A 182 -20.05 -14.21 -7.08
N PHE A 183 -20.58 -13.48 -6.10
CA PHE A 183 -20.78 -13.99 -4.75
C PHE A 183 -21.97 -14.97 -4.66
N LYS A 184 -23.06 -14.69 -5.39
CA LYS A 184 -24.27 -15.51 -5.45
C LYS A 184 -24.04 -16.85 -6.16
N ALA A 185 -23.27 -16.84 -7.26
CA ALA A 185 -22.81 -18.04 -7.97
C ALA A 185 -21.90 -18.91 -7.08
N LEU A 186 -21.03 -18.29 -6.28
CA LEU A 186 -20.19 -18.98 -5.30
C LEU A 186 -21.03 -19.68 -4.21
N THR A 187 -22.15 -19.07 -3.80
CA THR A 187 -23.08 -19.66 -2.81
C THR A 187 -24.08 -20.66 -3.39
N SER A 188 -24.43 -20.60 -4.68
CA SER A 188 -25.32 -21.57 -5.32
C SER A 188 -24.63 -22.88 -5.66
N GLU A 189 -23.32 -22.86 -5.94
CA GLU A 189 -22.47 -24.07 -6.02
C GLU A 189 -22.37 -24.84 -4.68
N LEU A 190 -22.76 -24.20 -3.57
CA LEU A 190 -22.75 -24.76 -2.21
C LEU A 190 -24.12 -25.28 -1.74
N GLN A 191 -25.14 -25.34 -2.61
CA GLN A 191 -26.42 -25.97 -2.28
C GLN A 191 -26.27 -27.50 -2.06
N PRO A 192 -26.84 -28.10 -0.99
CA PRO A 192 -26.80 -29.54 -0.73
C PRO A 192 -27.46 -30.42 -1.80
N SER A 193 -28.14 -29.83 -2.79
CA SER A 193 -28.93 -30.53 -3.81
C SER A 193 -28.11 -31.14 -4.96
N SER A 194 -26.79 -30.95 -4.99
CA SER A 194 -25.89 -31.64 -5.93
C SER A 194 -25.34 -32.98 -5.41
N LEU A 195 -25.73 -33.41 -4.20
CA LEU A 195 -25.51 -34.76 -3.69
C LEU A 195 -26.83 -35.55 -3.74
N SER A 196 -27.15 -36.12 -4.90
CA SER A 196 -28.24 -37.09 -4.99
C SER A 196 -27.89 -38.33 -4.15
N ALA A 197 -28.78 -38.62 -3.20
CA ALA A 197 -28.72 -39.74 -2.28
C ALA A 197 -28.69 -41.11 -2.98
N PRO A 198 -28.07 -42.15 -2.39
CA PRO A 198 -28.52 -43.51 -2.62
C PRO A 198 -29.90 -43.67 -1.97
N GLN A 199 -30.86 -44.15 -2.76
CA GLN A 199 -32.11 -44.68 -2.22
C GLN A 199 -31.80 -45.96 -1.44
N ASP A 200 -31.66 -45.85 -0.13
CA ASP A 200 -32.33 -46.76 0.80
C ASP A 200 -32.28 -46.18 2.21
N GLY A 201 -33.46 -46.12 2.83
CA GLY A 201 -33.69 -45.37 4.05
C GLY A 201 -33.02 -45.97 5.27
N SER A 202 -31.94 -45.35 5.74
CA SER A 202 -31.70 -45.07 7.18
C SER A 202 -30.41 -44.25 7.32
N GLY A 203 -30.52 -43.03 7.83
CA GLY A 203 -29.36 -42.17 8.10
C GLY A 203 -29.72 -40.69 8.03
N ASP A 204 -30.08 -40.10 9.18
CA ASP A 204 -30.18 -38.66 9.34
C ASP A 204 -28.84 -37.98 9.02
N GLY A 205 -28.88 -36.94 8.19
CA GLY A 205 -27.69 -36.25 7.68
C GLY A 205 -26.84 -35.57 8.77
N PHE A 206 -25.53 -35.67 8.60
CA PHE A 206 -24.45 -35.20 9.49
C PHE A 206 -24.58 -33.75 9.99
N PHE A 207 -25.19 -32.83 9.23
CA PHE A 207 -25.36 -31.43 9.65
C PHE A 207 -26.61 -31.19 10.51
N LYS A 208 -27.61 -32.07 10.39
CA LYS A 208 -28.83 -32.05 11.21
C LYS A 208 -28.55 -32.53 12.64
N SER A 209 -27.61 -33.44 12.82
CA SER A 209 -27.14 -33.86 14.15
C SER A 209 -26.29 -32.79 14.87
N LEU A 210 -25.88 -31.73 14.16
CA LEU A 210 -25.09 -30.62 14.68
C LEU A 210 -25.88 -29.30 14.85
N GLY A 211 -27.16 -29.26 14.46
CA GLY A 211 -28.08 -28.12 14.72
C GLY A 211 -27.84 -26.84 13.89
N LEU A 212 -27.24 -26.96 12.70
CA LEU A 212 -26.77 -25.81 11.90
C LEU A 212 -27.81 -25.28 10.89
N ASP A 213 -28.96 -25.94 10.77
CA ASP A 213 -29.99 -25.70 9.75
C ASP A 213 -30.63 -24.29 9.86
N HIS A 214 -30.73 -23.75 11.08
CA HIS A 214 -31.34 -22.45 11.35
C HIS A 214 -30.45 -21.25 10.96
N ILE A 215 -29.13 -21.45 10.92
CA ILE A 215 -28.14 -20.40 10.63
C ILE A 215 -28.18 -20.02 9.14
N PHE A 216 -28.38 -21.01 8.27
CA PHE A 216 -28.49 -20.79 6.83
C PHE A 216 -29.82 -20.13 6.42
N TYR A 217 -30.92 -20.42 7.14
CA TYR A 217 -32.21 -19.77 6.90
C TYR A 217 -32.23 -18.31 7.37
N SER A 218 -31.57 -17.99 8.49
CA SER A 218 -31.39 -16.61 8.96
C SER A 218 -30.49 -15.77 8.05
N ALA A 219 -29.43 -16.34 7.48
CA ALA A 219 -28.58 -15.65 6.49
C ALA A 219 -29.33 -15.36 5.18
N PHE A 220 -30.30 -16.20 4.82
CA PHE A 220 -31.14 -16.06 3.63
C PHE A 220 -32.20 -14.96 3.77
N GLU A 221 -32.94 -14.90 4.89
CA GLU A 221 -33.92 -13.83 5.14
C GLU A 221 -33.26 -12.45 5.35
N PHE A 222 -32.06 -12.40 5.95
CA PHE A 222 -31.26 -11.17 6.12
C PHE A 222 -30.88 -10.52 4.78
N GLY A 223 -30.62 -11.32 3.73
CA GLY A 223 -30.35 -10.80 2.38
C GLY A 223 -31.57 -10.22 1.68
N LYS A 224 -32.78 -10.68 2.05
CA LYS A 224 -34.04 -10.24 1.44
C LYS A 224 -34.51 -8.88 1.98
N ASP A 225 -34.34 -8.65 3.28
CA ASP A 225 -34.77 -7.40 3.94
C ASP A 225 -33.82 -6.22 3.66
N VAL A 226 -32.55 -6.48 3.32
CA VAL A 226 -31.58 -5.44 2.94
C VAL A 226 -31.81 -4.88 1.52
N LEU A 227 -32.46 -5.65 0.64
CA LEU A 227 -32.75 -5.25 -0.74
C LEU A 227 -34.00 -4.37 -0.88
N GLY A 228 -34.90 -4.37 0.11
CA GLY A 228 -36.11 -3.54 0.10
C GLY A 228 -35.85 -2.04 0.30
N ASP A 229 -34.82 -1.69 1.06
CA ASP A 229 -34.63 -0.32 1.57
C ASP A 229 -33.54 0.48 0.84
N VAL A 230 -32.90 -0.09 -0.19
CA VAL A 230 -31.79 0.56 -0.93
C VAL A 230 -32.23 1.10 -2.30
N SER A 231 -33.48 0.85 -2.70
CA SER A 231 -34.01 1.23 -4.01
C SER A 231 -34.32 2.74 -4.19
N SER A 232 -34.03 3.63 -3.22
CA SER A 232 -34.62 4.98 -3.24
C SER A 232 -33.70 6.17 -2.97
N THR A 233 -32.37 6.11 -3.16
CA THR A 233 -31.55 7.28 -2.74
C THR A 233 -30.23 7.56 -3.46
N VAL A 234 -30.02 7.13 -4.71
CA VAL A 234 -28.68 7.29 -5.33
C VAL A 234 -28.67 8.11 -6.64
N GLU A 235 -29.81 8.58 -7.13
CA GLU A 235 -29.87 9.21 -8.46
C GLU A 235 -29.30 10.62 -8.60
N ASP A 236 -29.12 11.42 -7.55
CA ASP A 236 -29.04 12.87 -7.80
C ASP A 236 -27.63 13.53 -7.73
N ILE A 237 -26.48 12.84 -7.63
CA ILE A 237 -25.27 13.54 -7.09
C ILE A 237 -24.03 13.63 -8.00
N PHE A 238 -23.86 12.78 -9.00
CA PHE A 238 -22.56 12.77 -9.72
C PHE A 238 -22.53 13.51 -11.06
N GLY A 239 -23.62 14.18 -11.45
CA GLY A 239 -23.69 14.98 -12.68
C GLY A 239 -23.29 16.46 -12.53
N GLU A 240 -23.55 17.08 -11.38
CA GLU A 240 -23.51 18.55 -11.27
C GLU A 240 -22.14 19.13 -10.85
N ILE A 241 -21.21 18.30 -10.36
CA ILE A 241 -19.88 18.79 -9.93
C ILE A 241 -19.02 19.25 -11.13
N GLN A 242 -19.35 18.84 -12.35
CA GLN A 242 -18.55 19.18 -13.54
C GLN A 242 -19.09 20.38 -14.34
N GLU A 243 -20.33 20.82 -14.10
CA GLU A 243 -20.87 22.05 -14.69
C GLU A 243 -20.63 23.29 -13.82
N ALA A 244 -20.44 23.12 -12.50
CA ALA A 244 -20.14 24.24 -11.60
C ALA A 244 -18.74 24.84 -11.83
N GLU A 245 -17.73 24.08 -12.27
CA GLU A 245 -16.38 24.59 -12.50
C GLU A 245 -16.26 25.55 -13.70
N GLU A 246 -17.17 25.46 -14.69
CA GLU A 246 -17.12 26.31 -15.89
C GLU A 246 -17.89 27.64 -15.75
N TYR A 247 -18.73 27.82 -14.72
CA TYR A 247 -19.46 29.08 -14.50
C TYR A 247 -18.68 30.14 -13.70
N PHE A 248 -17.62 29.74 -12.98
CA PHE A 248 -16.95 30.57 -11.97
C PHE A 248 -15.97 31.64 -12.48
N HIS A 249 -15.87 31.86 -13.79
CA HIS A 249 -14.91 32.84 -14.32
C HIS A 249 -15.45 34.24 -14.60
N HIS A 250 -16.75 34.50 -14.44
CA HIS A 250 -17.30 35.81 -14.76
C HIS A 250 -18.45 36.22 -13.84
N SER A 251 -18.19 36.94 -12.74
CA SER A 251 -19.02 38.08 -12.29
C SER A 251 -18.56 38.67 -10.95
N ASP A 252 -18.96 39.92 -10.74
CA ASP A 252 -18.39 40.94 -9.87
C ASP A 252 -18.44 40.66 -8.36
N ARG A 253 -17.27 40.79 -7.70
CA ARG A 253 -17.10 40.69 -6.25
C ARG A 253 -17.26 42.05 -5.56
N GLU A 254 -18.47 42.57 -5.39
CA GLU A 254 -18.71 43.74 -4.53
C GLU A 254 -19.96 43.64 -3.63
N CYS A 255 -20.51 42.44 -3.37
CA CYS A 255 -21.61 42.26 -2.41
C CYS A 255 -21.20 41.41 -1.19
N PRO A 256 -21.13 41.97 0.04
CA PRO A 256 -20.71 41.24 1.25
C PRO A 256 -21.58 40.03 1.61
N ARG A 257 -22.89 40.08 1.32
CA ARG A 257 -23.81 38.96 1.58
C ARG A 257 -23.60 37.79 0.60
N LEU A 258 -23.16 38.09 -0.61
CA LEU A 258 -22.80 37.10 -1.63
C LEU A 258 -21.47 36.42 -1.31
N GLN A 259 -20.49 37.19 -0.82
CA GLN A 259 -19.20 36.66 -0.35
C GLN A 259 -19.37 35.69 0.82
N GLN A 260 -20.30 35.98 1.74
CA GLN A 260 -20.61 35.09 2.85
C GLN A 260 -21.21 33.75 2.37
N LEU A 261 -22.19 33.78 1.45
CA LEU A 261 -22.78 32.56 0.89
C LEU A 261 -21.77 31.73 0.07
N HIS A 262 -20.87 32.38 -0.66
CA HIS A 262 -19.77 31.69 -1.35
C HIS A 262 -18.82 31.00 -0.36
N SER A 263 -18.46 31.67 0.74
CA SER A 263 -17.64 31.09 1.81
C SER A 263 -18.33 29.88 2.46
N GLU A 264 -19.63 29.98 2.74
CA GLU A 264 -20.44 28.87 3.28
C GLU A 264 -20.49 27.69 2.29
N MET A 265 -20.58 27.96 0.98
CA MET A 265 -20.56 26.93 -0.06
C MET A 265 -19.19 26.23 -0.22
N GLU A 266 -18.08 26.97 -0.12
CA GLU A 266 -16.72 26.41 -0.15
C GLU A 266 -16.45 25.51 1.07
N GLU A 267 -16.93 25.92 2.25
CA GLU A 267 -16.87 25.11 3.47
C GLU A 267 -17.69 23.82 3.32
N MET A 268 -18.89 23.92 2.73
CA MET A 268 -19.74 22.76 2.46
C MET A 268 -19.13 21.79 1.45
N HIS A 269 -18.51 22.29 0.37
CA HIS A 269 -17.75 21.47 -0.59
C HIS A 269 -16.59 20.74 0.09
N THR A 270 -15.90 21.40 1.00
CA THR A 270 -14.79 20.80 1.77
C THR A 270 -15.29 19.66 2.65
N LEU A 271 -16.42 19.86 3.35
CA LEU A 271 -17.06 18.83 4.17
C LEU A 271 -17.57 17.64 3.33
N LEU A 272 -18.14 17.92 2.17
CA LEU A 272 -18.61 16.90 1.23
C LEU A 272 -17.45 16.03 0.72
N ASN A 273 -16.36 16.65 0.26
CA ASN A 273 -15.16 15.95 -0.20
C ASN A 273 -14.55 15.08 0.90
N ALA A 274 -14.49 15.60 2.13
CA ALA A 274 -14.03 14.83 3.28
C ALA A 274 -14.94 13.61 3.56
N SER A 275 -16.27 13.77 3.45
CA SER A 275 -17.23 12.68 3.64
C SER A 275 -17.16 11.62 2.53
N CYS A 276 -16.92 12.03 1.28
CA CYS A 276 -16.71 11.13 0.14
C CYS A 276 -15.44 10.27 0.35
N LEU A 277 -14.33 10.92 0.69
CA LEU A 277 -13.06 10.23 0.94
C LEU A 277 -13.17 9.24 2.12
N GLN A 278 -13.89 9.61 3.17
CA GLN A 278 -14.16 8.70 4.30
C GLN A 278 -14.99 7.48 3.90
N TYR A 279 -15.98 7.66 3.01
CA TYR A 279 -16.79 6.58 2.49
C TYR A 279 -15.97 5.61 1.63
N ASP A 280 -15.18 6.12 0.68
CA ASP A 280 -14.40 5.30 -0.25
C ASP A 280 -13.33 4.48 0.48
N ASN A 281 -12.67 5.07 1.48
CA ASN A 281 -11.72 4.36 2.34
C ASN A 281 -12.38 3.20 3.11
N ARG A 282 -13.60 3.40 3.62
CA ARG A 282 -14.35 2.34 4.31
C ARG A 282 -14.82 1.26 3.34
N LEU A 283 -15.22 1.62 2.13
CA LEU A 283 -15.62 0.69 1.08
C LEU A 283 -14.45 -0.21 0.65
N GLN A 284 -13.27 0.36 0.43
CA GLN A 284 -12.05 -0.41 0.12
C GLN A 284 -11.69 -1.38 1.25
N LEU A 285 -11.86 -0.96 2.51
CA LEU A 285 -11.64 -1.83 3.67
C LEU A 285 -12.59 -3.02 3.68
N VAL A 286 -13.88 -2.81 3.35
CA VAL A 286 -14.87 -3.89 3.22
C VAL A 286 -14.51 -4.85 2.10
N HIS A 287 -14.12 -4.35 0.92
CA HIS A 287 -13.68 -5.19 -0.21
C HIS A 287 -12.46 -6.04 0.13
N GLY A 288 -11.43 -5.44 0.75
CA GLY A 288 -10.24 -6.16 1.19
C GLY A 288 -10.58 -7.28 2.18
N HIS A 289 -11.34 -6.96 3.24
CA HIS A 289 -11.77 -7.95 4.22
C HIS A 289 -12.59 -9.10 3.59
N THR A 290 -13.41 -8.79 2.58
CA THR A 290 -14.21 -9.78 1.87
C THR A 290 -13.33 -10.72 1.05
N ALA A 291 -12.34 -10.18 0.33
CA ALA A 291 -11.38 -10.96 -0.45
C ALA A 291 -10.49 -11.85 0.44
N ASP A 292 -10.01 -11.31 1.56
CA ASP A 292 -9.20 -12.06 2.54
C ASP A 292 -10.01 -13.22 3.13
N THR A 293 -11.28 -12.96 3.46
CA THR A 293 -12.21 -13.96 3.96
C THR A 293 -12.43 -15.06 2.92
N GLN A 294 -12.66 -14.70 1.65
CA GLN A 294 -12.82 -15.67 0.55
C GLN A 294 -11.57 -16.53 0.32
N ARG A 295 -10.38 -15.94 0.33
CA ARG A 295 -9.10 -16.67 0.19
C ARG A 295 -8.93 -17.63 1.36
N TRP A 296 -9.09 -17.14 2.58
CA TRP A 296 -8.95 -17.94 3.79
C TRP A 296 -9.94 -19.11 3.84
N PHE A 297 -11.19 -18.90 3.43
CA PHE A 297 -12.18 -19.98 3.31
C PHE A 297 -11.77 -21.04 2.30
N ARG A 298 -11.29 -20.63 1.12
CA ARG A 298 -10.83 -21.54 0.06
C ARG A 298 -9.68 -22.42 0.53
N ASP A 299 -8.70 -21.83 1.20
CA ASP A 299 -7.53 -22.54 1.72
C ASP A 299 -7.88 -23.49 2.86
N THR A 300 -8.77 -23.06 3.75
CA THR A 300 -9.24 -23.86 4.90
C THR A 300 -10.11 -25.02 4.45
N TYR A 301 -11.06 -24.78 3.54
CA TYR A 301 -11.93 -25.83 2.97
C TYR A 301 -11.11 -26.86 2.17
N GLY A 302 -10.15 -26.42 1.35
CA GLY A 302 -9.24 -27.29 0.61
C GLY A 302 -8.31 -28.15 1.48
N GLY A 303 -8.06 -27.73 2.73
CA GLY A 303 -7.26 -28.48 3.71
C GLY A 303 -8.03 -29.52 4.53
N LEU A 304 -9.35 -29.36 4.65
CA LEU A 304 -10.20 -30.14 5.58
C LEU A 304 -11.16 -31.12 4.88
N ASN A 305 -11.34 -31.00 3.57
CA ASN A 305 -12.27 -31.82 2.77
C ASN A 305 -12.05 -33.34 2.89
N TRP A 306 -10.83 -33.80 3.19
CA TRP A 306 -10.51 -35.23 3.38
C TRP A 306 -11.10 -35.82 4.68
N LEU A 307 -11.49 -34.97 5.65
CA LEU A 307 -12.11 -35.41 6.91
C LEU A 307 -13.56 -35.88 6.73
N ALA A 308 -14.21 -35.56 5.60
CA ALA A 308 -15.60 -35.94 5.33
C ALA A 308 -15.80 -37.47 5.27
N ASN A 309 -14.76 -38.24 4.94
CA ASN A 309 -14.80 -39.70 4.84
C ASN A 309 -14.39 -40.40 6.15
N VAL A 310 -14.01 -39.66 7.19
CA VAL A 310 -13.51 -40.23 8.45
C VAL A 310 -14.64 -40.78 9.32
N SER A 311 -15.85 -40.24 9.23
CA SER A 311 -17.00 -40.68 10.06
C SER A 311 -17.57 -42.03 9.66
N SER A 312 -17.25 -42.55 8.46
CA SER A 312 -17.78 -43.82 7.93
C SER A 312 -16.77 -44.98 7.95
N ALA A 313 -15.48 -44.71 8.14
CA ALA A 313 -14.43 -45.72 7.94
C ALA A 313 -14.25 -46.64 9.17
N GLN A 314 -14.17 -47.95 8.92
CA GLN A 314 -13.70 -48.95 9.89
C GLN A 314 -12.28 -49.39 9.52
N ASN A 315 -11.34 -49.39 10.47
CA ASN A 315 -9.90 -49.60 10.29
C ASN A 315 -9.25 -48.47 9.47
N ILE A 316 -8.86 -47.39 10.14
CA ILE A 316 -8.45 -46.12 9.51
C ILE A 316 -7.14 -46.27 8.72
N PHE A 317 -6.29 -47.22 9.09
CA PHE A 317 -5.04 -47.52 8.40
C PHE A 317 -4.70 -49.00 8.56
N ARG A 318 -4.30 -49.65 7.47
CA ARG A 318 -3.92 -51.07 7.48
C ARG A 318 -2.75 -51.32 6.54
N VAL A 319 -1.75 -52.06 7.04
CA VAL A 319 -0.65 -52.58 6.22
C VAL A 319 -1.08 -53.92 5.63
N ILE A 320 -1.10 -54.00 4.30
CA ILE A 320 -1.57 -55.18 3.53
C ILE A 320 -0.38 -56.11 3.25
N THR A 321 0.73 -55.56 2.75
CA THR A 321 1.94 -56.34 2.43
C THR A 321 3.19 -55.49 2.62
N VAL A 322 4.28 -56.10 3.10
CA VAL A 322 5.62 -55.51 3.11
C VAL A 322 6.54 -56.44 2.33
N ASN A 323 7.08 -55.95 1.22
CA ASN A 323 8.03 -56.69 0.39
C ASN A 323 9.44 -56.13 0.63
N LEU A 324 10.21 -56.85 1.47
CA LEU A 324 11.61 -56.54 1.75
C LEU A 324 12.49 -57.11 0.63
N GLN A 325 13.32 -56.27 0.01
CA GLN A 325 14.24 -56.76 -1.01
C GLN A 325 15.45 -57.49 -0.39
N PRO A 326 15.88 -58.65 -0.93
CA PRO A 326 17.01 -59.40 -0.38
C PRO A 326 18.36 -58.67 -0.52
N GLN A 327 19.24 -58.85 0.47
CA GLN A 327 20.64 -58.41 0.36
C GLN A 327 21.41 -59.29 -0.65
N LEU A 328 21.76 -58.73 -1.81
CA LEU A 328 22.76 -59.31 -2.70
C LEU A 328 24.14 -58.71 -2.39
N GLN A 329 25.17 -59.56 -2.44
CA GLN A 329 26.54 -59.29 -1.99
C GLN A 329 27.16 -58.00 -2.54
N THR A 330 27.79 -57.25 -1.63
CA THR A 330 28.79 -56.17 -1.73
C THR A 330 28.86 -55.32 -3.03
N ASN A 331 28.56 -54.02 -2.86
CA ASN A 331 28.81 -52.85 -3.73
C ASN A 331 27.72 -52.37 -4.71
N SER A 332 26.43 -52.60 -4.43
CA SER A 332 25.30 -51.89 -5.06
C SER A 332 24.43 -51.14 -4.03
N PRO A 333 23.83 -49.98 -4.38
CA PRO A 333 22.93 -49.25 -3.49
C PRO A 333 21.72 -50.11 -3.14
N ARG A 334 21.28 -50.09 -1.87
CA ARG A 334 20.11 -50.84 -1.41
C ARG A 334 18.86 -50.34 -2.14
N ALA A 335 18.01 -51.26 -2.59
CA ALA A 335 16.76 -50.93 -3.24
C ALA A 335 15.65 -50.68 -2.19
N ASP A 336 14.76 -49.74 -2.49
CA ASP A 336 13.64 -49.36 -1.63
C ASP A 336 12.71 -50.55 -1.37
N SER A 337 12.16 -50.60 -0.16
CA SER A 337 11.15 -51.59 0.22
C SER A 337 9.78 -51.15 -0.31
N ILE A 338 8.97 -52.11 -0.76
CA ILE A 338 7.64 -51.82 -1.29
C ILE A 338 6.61 -52.21 -0.24
N VAL A 339 5.83 -51.24 0.23
CA VAL A 339 4.77 -51.47 1.21
C VAL A 339 3.42 -51.13 0.60
N VAL A 340 2.47 -52.06 0.68
CA VAL A 340 1.10 -51.85 0.25
C VAL A 340 0.24 -51.62 1.48
N VAL A 341 -0.50 -50.52 1.51
CA VAL A 341 -1.37 -50.12 2.62
C VAL A 341 -2.74 -49.70 2.14
N SER A 342 -3.75 -49.76 2.99
CA SER A 342 -5.02 -49.07 2.79
C SER A 342 -5.22 -48.03 3.89
N ILE A 343 -5.75 -46.86 3.53
CA ILE A 343 -6.07 -45.80 4.48
C ILE A 343 -7.50 -45.35 4.24
N LEU A 344 -8.31 -45.33 5.31
CA LEU A 344 -9.75 -45.10 5.24
C LEU A 344 -10.38 -46.05 4.19
N ASP A 345 -11.27 -45.54 3.33
CA ASP A 345 -11.92 -46.30 2.26
C ASP A 345 -11.15 -46.27 0.92
N SER A 346 -9.84 -46.01 0.94
CA SER A 346 -9.04 -45.95 -0.29
C SER A 346 -8.84 -47.33 -0.93
N ALA A 347 -8.67 -47.36 -2.26
CA ALA A 347 -8.02 -48.50 -2.90
C ALA A 347 -6.60 -48.69 -2.31
N PRO A 348 -6.03 -49.91 -2.33
CA PRO A 348 -4.68 -50.16 -1.84
C PRO A 348 -3.65 -49.22 -2.48
N LEU A 349 -2.86 -48.55 -1.65
CA LEU A 349 -1.80 -47.62 -2.02
C LEU A 349 -0.44 -48.29 -1.87
N THR A 350 0.42 -48.10 -2.85
CA THR A 350 1.80 -48.58 -2.82
C THR A 350 2.73 -47.45 -2.40
N VAL A 351 3.48 -47.65 -1.32
CA VAL A 351 4.47 -46.73 -0.78
C VAL A 351 5.86 -47.33 -0.96
N LEU A 352 6.77 -46.54 -1.53
CA LEU A 352 8.20 -46.86 -1.60
C LEU A 352 8.89 -46.34 -0.35
N VAL A 353 9.50 -47.24 0.42
CA VAL A 353 10.19 -46.92 1.67
C VAL A 353 11.70 -46.94 1.45
N PRO A 354 12.39 -45.83 1.73
CA PRO A 354 13.83 -45.74 1.63
C PRO A 354 14.57 -46.88 2.35
N ALA A 355 15.61 -47.41 1.71
CA ALA A 355 16.30 -48.62 2.17
C ALA A 355 17.16 -48.46 3.44
N ASP A 356 17.26 -47.24 3.98
CA ASP A 356 17.86 -46.88 5.25
C ASP A 356 16.88 -46.98 6.43
N LEU A 357 15.56 -47.01 6.18
CA LEU A 357 14.53 -47.23 7.19
C LEU A 357 14.28 -48.72 7.39
N MET A 358 14.62 -49.21 8.59
CA MET A 358 14.44 -50.63 8.98
C MET A 358 13.05 -50.86 9.56
N VAL A 359 12.44 -52.03 9.32
CA VAL A 359 11.06 -52.35 9.76
C VAL A 359 10.87 -52.23 11.28
N GLU A 360 11.93 -52.48 12.04
CA GLU A 360 11.93 -52.40 13.50
C GLU A 360 11.98 -50.97 14.04
N ASP A 361 12.27 -49.98 13.18
CA ASP A 361 12.31 -48.56 13.54
C ASP A 361 10.88 -47.97 13.54
N PRO A 362 10.41 -47.33 14.63
CA PRO A 362 9.17 -46.57 14.62
C PRO A 362 9.04 -45.57 13.46
N ALA A 363 10.15 -44.99 12.99
CA ALA A 363 10.17 -44.08 11.86
C ALA A 363 9.72 -44.75 10.54
N PHE A 364 9.85 -46.08 10.43
CA PHE A 364 9.41 -46.84 9.27
C PHE A 364 7.90 -46.74 9.08
N ILE A 365 7.12 -47.00 10.13
CA ILE A 365 5.65 -46.97 10.04
C ILE A 365 5.10 -45.56 9.99
N GLU A 366 5.74 -44.59 10.66
CA GLU A 366 5.38 -43.17 10.57
C GLU A 366 5.56 -42.65 9.14
N TYR A 367 6.68 -42.98 8.49
CA TYR A 367 6.93 -42.60 7.09
C TYR A 367 5.86 -43.18 6.16
N ILE A 368 5.53 -44.47 6.30
CA ILE A 368 4.51 -45.13 5.47
C ILE A 368 3.13 -44.49 5.69
N ALA A 369 2.74 -44.27 6.94
CA ALA A 369 1.46 -43.65 7.29
C ALA A 369 1.37 -42.20 6.79
N GLN A 370 2.46 -41.45 6.84
CA GLN A 370 2.53 -40.10 6.31
C GLN A 370 2.41 -40.06 4.77
N GLN A 371 3.13 -40.93 4.06
CA GLN A 371 3.08 -41.00 2.60
C GLN A 371 1.70 -41.46 2.11
N ALA A 372 1.12 -42.49 2.74
CA ALA A 372 -0.23 -42.95 2.44
C ALA A 372 -1.29 -41.87 2.66
N LEU A 373 -1.21 -41.14 3.77
CA LEU A 373 -2.11 -40.02 4.05
C LEU A 373 -1.94 -38.86 3.06
N THR A 374 -0.73 -38.65 2.55
CA THR A 374 -0.43 -37.62 1.54
C THR A 374 -1.07 -38.00 0.20
N HIS A 375 -0.83 -39.22 -0.29
CA HIS A 375 -1.44 -39.72 -1.51
C HIS A 375 -2.97 -39.76 -1.46
N TYR A 376 -3.54 -40.13 -0.31
CA TYR A 376 -4.99 -40.10 -0.12
C TYR A 376 -5.57 -38.68 -0.24
N LYS A 377 -4.92 -37.69 0.37
CA LYS A 377 -5.33 -36.27 0.27
C LYS A 377 -5.25 -35.75 -1.16
N GLU A 378 -4.23 -36.15 -1.91
CA GLU A 378 -4.07 -35.78 -3.33
C GLU A 378 -5.16 -36.40 -4.20
N GLN A 379 -5.50 -37.67 -3.99
CA GLN A 379 -6.60 -38.34 -4.71
C GLN A 379 -7.94 -37.64 -4.47
N ILE A 380 -8.26 -37.29 -3.22
CA ILE A 380 -9.52 -36.58 -2.91
C ILE A 380 -9.58 -35.19 -3.56
N ARG A 381 -8.44 -34.48 -3.64
CA ARG A 381 -8.36 -33.18 -4.33
C ARG A 381 -8.67 -33.30 -5.83
N ALA A 382 -8.23 -34.38 -6.48
CA ALA A 382 -8.47 -34.61 -7.90
C ALA A 382 -9.91 -35.01 -8.24
N ILE A 383 -10.64 -35.62 -7.30
CA ILE A 383 -11.99 -36.18 -7.54
C ILE A 383 -13.11 -35.11 -7.50
N LYS A 384 -12.87 -33.94 -6.88
CA LYS A 384 -13.92 -32.93 -6.60
C LYS A 384 -13.83 -31.62 -7.40
N MET A 385 -12.98 -31.50 -8.42
CA MET A 385 -13.03 -30.40 -9.39
C MET A 385 -13.46 -30.93 -10.77
N PRO A 386 -14.66 -30.60 -11.29
CA PRO A 386 -15.01 -30.91 -12.66
C PRO A 386 -14.27 -29.97 -13.63
N ALA A 387 -13.90 -30.51 -14.78
CA ALA A 387 -13.43 -29.75 -15.92
C ALA A 387 -14.58 -28.94 -16.53
N THR A 388 -14.45 -27.61 -16.57
CA THR A 388 -15.28 -26.75 -17.43
C THR A 388 -14.40 -25.83 -18.28
N SER A 389 -14.38 -26.18 -19.57
CA SER A 389 -14.28 -25.36 -20.78
C SER A 389 -13.25 -24.24 -20.90
N GLU A 390 -12.35 -24.49 -21.86
CA GLU A 390 -11.40 -23.64 -22.57
C GLU A 390 -11.88 -22.22 -22.91
N MET A 391 -11.01 -21.22 -22.73
CA MET A 391 -10.72 -20.23 -23.77
C MET A 391 -9.29 -19.66 -23.64
N HIS A 392 -8.52 -19.89 -24.70
CA HIS A 392 -7.24 -19.29 -25.11
C HIS A 392 -5.95 -19.63 -24.37
N VAL A 393 -5.39 -20.76 -24.82
CA VAL A 393 -3.96 -21.06 -24.89
C VAL A 393 -3.21 -19.92 -25.61
N GLY A 394 -2.35 -19.24 -24.87
CA GLY A 394 -1.34 -18.34 -25.41
C GLY A 394 -0.34 -17.99 -24.32
N GLU A 395 0.92 -18.40 -24.50
CA GLU A 395 2.10 -18.03 -23.69
C GLU A 395 2.37 -18.79 -22.38
N LEU A 396 2.42 -20.12 -22.44
CA LEU A 396 3.18 -20.93 -21.48
C LEU A 396 4.12 -21.92 -22.19
N GLN A 397 5.06 -21.36 -22.96
CA GLN A 397 6.31 -22.04 -23.31
C GLN A 397 7.45 -21.04 -23.25
N ARG A 398 7.99 -20.81 -22.05
CA ARG A 398 9.42 -20.55 -21.76
C ARG A 398 9.57 -20.19 -20.29
N LYS A 399 9.81 -21.20 -19.45
CA LYS A 399 10.78 -21.21 -18.33
C LYS A 399 10.57 -22.47 -17.48
N ALA A 400 10.90 -23.61 -18.07
CA ALA A 400 11.30 -24.79 -17.33
C ALA A 400 12.83 -24.86 -17.37
N ALA A 401 13.48 -24.23 -16.40
CA ALA A 401 14.87 -24.50 -16.04
C ALA A 401 15.15 -23.87 -14.67
N CYS A 402 14.85 -24.62 -13.61
CA CYS A 402 15.71 -24.90 -12.45
C CYS A 402 14.82 -25.21 -11.25
N GLY A 403 15.03 -26.38 -10.66
CA GLY A 403 14.18 -26.93 -9.60
C GLY A 403 14.52 -26.48 -8.18
N THR A 404 13.63 -26.94 -7.30
CA THR A 404 13.78 -27.24 -5.86
C THR A 404 14.13 -26.08 -4.93
N GLU A 405 13.14 -25.58 -4.18
CA GLU A 405 12.79 -26.00 -2.81
C GLU A 405 11.75 -25.03 -2.25
N GLU A 406 10.50 -25.45 -2.04
CA GLU A 406 9.50 -24.61 -1.35
C GLU A 406 9.06 -25.30 -0.05
N LYS A 407 9.75 -24.93 1.04
CA LYS A 407 9.27 -25.10 2.40
C LYS A 407 8.29 -23.97 2.72
N ALA A 408 7.08 -24.39 3.08
CA ALA A 408 6.01 -23.68 3.78
C ALA A 408 6.36 -22.29 4.35
N ALA A 409 5.82 -21.24 3.74
CA ALA A 409 5.73 -19.91 4.32
C ALA A 409 4.32 -19.72 4.90
N VAL A 410 4.28 -19.45 6.21
CA VAL A 410 3.09 -19.02 6.95
C VAL A 410 2.89 -17.53 6.66
N GLU A 411 1.90 -17.17 5.85
CA GLU A 411 1.57 -15.76 5.58
C GLU A 411 0.91 -15.11 6.80
N LYS A 412 1.66 -14.21 7.46
CA LYS A 412 1.13 -13.17 8.34
C LYS A 412 0.97 -11.90 7.49
N GLU A 413 -0.25 -11.57 7.04
CA GLU A 413 -0.52 -10.26 6.45
C GLU A 413 -0.44 -9.17 7.53
N LYS A 414 0.68 -8.42 7.54
CA LYS A 414 0.86 -7.21 8.34
C LYS A 414 0.19 -6.03 7.61
N LYS A 415 -0.93 -5.54 8.14
CA LYS A 415 -1.60 -4.32 7.68
C LYS A 415 -0.73 -3.07 7.93
N PHE A 416 -0.54 -2.25 6.91
CA PHE A 416 0.19 -0.97 6.97
C PHE A 416 -0.72 0.11 7.59
N GLY A 417 -0.74 0.21 8.92
CA GLY A 417 -1.33 1.36 9.62
C GLY A 417 -0.41 2.58 9.54
N PHE A 418 -0.96 3.79 9.70
CA PHE A 418 -0.18 5.02 9.96
C PHE A 418 0.67 4.81 11.23
N LEU A 419 1.92 4.37 11.07
CA LEU A 419 2.85 4.10 12.18
C LEU A 419 3.61 5.38 12.51
N CYS A 420 3.61 5.76 13.80
CA CYS A 420 3.99 7.09 14.30
C CYS A 420 5.37 7.15 15.01
N ASP A 421 6.19 6.09 14.97
CA ASP A 421 7.43 5.96 15.77
C ASP A 421 8.51 5.04 15.12
N GLU A 422 9.56 4.66 15.86
CA GLU A 422 10.63 3.77 15.39
C GLU A 422 10.13 2.40 14.89
N ARG A 423 8.97 1.93 15.38
CA ARG A 423 8.36 0.68 14.89
C ARG A 423 7.95 0.81 13.43
N GLY A 424 7.55 2.00 12.98
CA GLY A 424 7.26 2.30 11.58
C GLY A 424 8.44 1.99 10.66
N TYR A 425 9.63 2.48 11.01
CA TYR A 425 10.87 2.18 10.29
C TYR A 425 11.18 0.67 10.28
N LEU A 426 11.12 0.02 11.44
CA LEU A 426 11.47 -1.40 11.56
C LEU A 426 10.49 -2.31 10.81
N ASN A 427 9.19 -2.03 10.89
CA ASN A 427 8.18 -2.79 10.15
C ASN A 427 8.39 -2.66 8.64
N LEU A 428 8.76 -1.48 8.14
CA LEU A 428 9.05 -1.30 6.72
C LEU A 428 10.33 -2.05 6.31
N VAL A 429 11.37 -2.04 7.15
CA VAL A 429 12.58 -2.87 6.92
C VAL A 429 12.21 -4.36 6.83
N GLU A 430 11.43 -4.85 7.80
CA GLU A 430 11.00 -6.25 7.86
C GLU A 430 10.15 -6.61 6.63
N TYR A 431 9.20 -5.74 6.26
CA TYR A 431 8.35 -5.91 5.08
C TYR A 431 9.17 -5.99 3.78
N ILE A 432 10.19 -5.14 3.62
CA ILE A 432 11.07 -5.18 2.45
C ILE A 432 11.92 -6.46 2.43
N ILE A 433 12.39 -6.93 3.59
CA ILE A 433 13.17 -8.17 3.67
C ILE A 433 12.29 -9.40 3.37
N GLU A 434 11.06 -9.43 3.87
CA GLU A 434 10.13 -10.57 3.73
C GLU A 434 9.47 -10.62 2.34
N GLY A 435 9.04 -9.47 1.80
CA GLY A 435 8.22 -9.39 0.58
C GLY A 435 8.77 -8.50 -0.53
N GLY A 436 9.92 -7.86 -0.34
CA GLY A 436 10.51 -6.98 -1.33
C GLY A 436 10.95 -7.71 -2.59
N ARG A 437 10.77 -7.07 -3.75
CA ARG A 437 11.17 -7.64 -5.04
C ARG A 437 12.68 -7.45 -5.22
N ARG A 438 13.37 -8.55 -5.54
CA ARG A 438 14.80 -8.49 -5.86
C ARG A 438 15.03 -7.79 -7.19
N LYS A 439 15.92 -6.80 -7.21
CA LYS A 439 16.33 -6.04 -8.40
C LYS A 439 17.86 -5.89 -8.41
N GLY A 440 18.42 -5.77 -9.61
CA GLY A 440 19.77 -5.23 -9.76
C GLY A 440 19.78 -3.72 -9.48
N ASP A 441 20.97 -3.13 -9.35
CA ASP A 441 21.14 -1.70 -9.15
C ASP A 441 22.47 -1.23 -9.76
N ARG A 442 22.68 0.08 -9.86
CA ARG A 442 23.87 0.68 -10.48
C ARG A 442 25.20 0.30 -9.80
N THR A 443 25.16 -0.09 -8.52
CA THR A 443 26.36 -0.45 -7.74
C THR A 443 26.76 -1.92 -7.91
N GLY A 444 25.88 -2.75 -8.50
CA GLY A 444 26.10 -4.19 -8.65
C GLY A 444 25.85 -5.03 -7.39
N THR A 445 25.43 -4.43 -6.27
CA THR A 445 25.15 -5.13 -5.01
C THR A 445 23.82 -5.92 -5.06
N GLY A 446 22.84 -5.38 -5.76
CA GLY A 446 21.46 -5.82 -5.75
C GLY A 446 20.70 -5.34 -4.50
N VAL A 447 19.39 -5.22 -4.65
CA VAL A 447 18.49 -4.76 -3.59
C VAL A 447 17.23 -5.63 -3.51
N LEU A 448 16.62 -5.67 -2.34
CA LEU A 448 15.20 -6.00 -2.15
C LEU A 448 14.45 -4.67 -2.05
N SER A 449 13.39 -4.46 -2.85
CA SER A 449 12.68 -3.19 -2.81
C SER A 449 11.17 -3.27 -2.96
N VAL A 450 10.52 -2.22 -2.46
CA VAL A 450 9.10 -1.92 -2.60
C VAL A 450 8.96 -0.49 -3.12
N PHE A 451 7.87 -0.21 -3.84
CA PHE A 451 7.65 1.10 -4.44
C PHE A 451 6.44 1.79 -3.80
N GLY A 452 6.66 2.94 -3.19
CA GLY A 452 5.66 3.66 -2.42
C GLY A 452 5.55 3.14 -0.98
N ALA A 453 6.05 3.93 -0.04
CA ALA A 453 5.82 3.74 1.38
C ALA A 453 5.76 5.09 2.09
N GLN A 454 5.13 5.15 3.27
CA GLN A 454 5.10 6.35 4.08
C GLN A 454 5.21 6.01 5.56
N VAL A 455 5.99 6.79 6.29
CA VAL A 455 6.13 6.71 7.76
C VAL A 455 5.94 8.11 8.35
N ARG A 456 5.35 8.20 9.54
CA ARG A 456 5.16 9.47 10.25
C ARG A 456 5.90 9.42 11.59
N TYR A 457 6.45 10.53 12.02
CA TYR A 457 7.10 10.70 13.32
C TYR A 457 6.55 11.95 13.98
N SER A 458 6.04 11.83 15.21
CA SER A 458 5.76 13.02 16.00
C SER A 458 7.08 13.64 16.49
N LEU A 459 7.20 14.95 16.37
CA LEU A 459 8.33 15.73 16.87
C LEU A 459 8.02 16.42 18.21
N ARG A 460 6.80 16.24 18.74
CA ARG A 460 6.37 16.81 20.02
C ARG A 460 7.09 16.08 21.16
N ASP A 461 7.84 16.82 21.95
CA ASP A 461 8.58 16.34 23.13
C ASP A 461 9.53 15.16 22.88
N GLN A 462 9.99 14.98 21.63
CA GLN A 462 10.91 13.91 21.23
C GLN A 462 11.60 14.20 19.90
N PHE A 463 12.77 13.60 19.69
CA PHE A 463 13.55 13.71 18.46
C PHE A 463 13.75 12.32 17.84
N PRO A 464 13.27 12.06 16.61
CA PRO A 464 13.27 10.72 16.00
C PRO A 464 14.67 10.30 15.53
N LEU A 465 15.53 9.97 16.49
CA LEU A 465 16.85 9.40 16.27
C LEU A 465 16.84 7.94 16.72
N LEU A 466 16.96 7.02 15.75
CA LEU A 466 16.79 5.59 15.99
C LEU A 466 17.61 5.11 17.19
N THR A 467 17.00 4.24 17.99
CA THR A 467 17.57 3.70 19.23
C THR A 467 17.99 2.25 19.08
N THR A 468 17.38 1.50 18.15
CA THR A 468 17.78 0.12 17.82
C THR A 468 19.14 0.04 17.15
N LYS A 469 19.72 1.15 16.69
CA LYS A 469 21.14 1.27 16.33
C LYS A 469 21.65 2.67 16.65
N ARG A 470 22.91 2.79 17.06
CA ARG A 470 23.57 4.10 17.21
C ARG A 470 23.71 4.78 15.85
N VAL A 471 23.11 5.96 15.70
CA VAL A 471 23.18 6.81 14.50
C VAL A 471 24.22 7.91 14.71
N PHE A 472 24.95 8.27 13.65
CA PHE A 472 26.05 9.23 13.72
C PHE A 472 25.55 10.69 13.70
N TRP A 473 25.12 11.19 14.86
CA TRP A 473 24.56 12.53 15.06
C TRP A 473 25.40 13.66 14.45
N LYS A 474 26.72 13.69 14.71
CA LYS A 474 27.61 14.74 14.20
C LYS A 474 27.54 14.84 12.66
N GLY A 475 27.49 13.70 11.97
CA GLY A 475 27.38 13.67 10.52
C GLY A 475 26.08 14.32 10.01
N ILE A 476 24.95 13.99 10.64
CA ILE A 476 23.63 14.54 10.30
C ILE A 476 23.62 16.06 10.48
N LEU A 477 24.09 16.52 11.63
CA LEU A 477 24.08 17.94 11.99
C LEU A 477 24.97 18.77 11.06
N GLU A 478 26.21 18.36 10.85
CA GLU A 478 27.16 19.11 10.01
C GLU A 478 26.77 19.08 8.53
N GLU A 479 26.22 17.98 8.03
CA GLU A 479 25.68 17.90 6.67
C GLU A 479 24.50 18.85 6.48
N LEU A 480 23.57 18.91 7.44
CA LEU A 480 22.43 19.82 7.34
C LEU A 480 22.88 21.29 7.36
N LEU A 481 23.82 21.67 8.24
CA LEU A 481 24.39 23.02 8.25
C LEU A 481 25.10 23.34 6.93
N TRP A 482 25.78 22.36 6.33
CA TRP A 482 26.42 22.48 5.03
C TRP A 482 25.40 22.70 3.89
N PHE A 483 24.28 21.97 3.89
CA PHE A 483 23.17 22.20 2.95
C PHE A 483 22.55 23.59 3.14
N ILE A 484 22.29 24.00 4.39
CA ILE A 484 21.72 25.32 4.70
C ILE A 484 22.63 26.42 4.16
N LYS A 485 23.94 26.34 4.35
CA LYS A 485 24.92 27.30 3.80
C LYS A 485 24.93 27.38 2.27
N GLY A 486 24.34 26.41 1.58
CA GLY A 486 24.37 26.32 0.12
C GLY A 486 25.68 25.76 -0.45
N SER A 487 26.52 25.16 0.40
CA SER A 487 27.84 24.67 0.00
C SER A 487 27.73 23.40 -0.85
N THR A 488 28.71 23.23 -1.75
CA THR A 488 28.87 22.06 -2.63
C THR A 488 30.27 21.44 -2.55
N ASN A 489 31.11 21.96 -1.64
CA ASN A 489 32.46 21.47 -1.39
C ASN A 489 32.45 20.41 -0.29
N ALA A 490 32.65 19.15 -0.66
CA ALA A 490 32.70 18.02 0.27
C ALA A 490 33.85 18.13 1.30
N LYS A 491 34.94 18.83 0.96
CA LYS A 491 36.10 18.97 1.86
C LYS A 491 35.76 19.72 3.15
N GLU A 492 34.80 20.64 3.12
CA GLU A 492 34.32 21.34 4.34
C GLU A 492 33.77 20.34 5.37
N LEU A 493 33.12 19.26 4.93
CA LEU A 493 32.64 18.18 5.79
C LEU A 493 33.81 17.29 6.25
N SER A 494 34.71 16.92 5.33
CA SER A 494 35.85 16.05 5.63
C SER A 494 36.78 16.68 6.68
N GLU A 495 37.01 18.00 6.62
CA GLU A 495 37.78 18.79 7.60
C GLU A 495 37.17 18.73 9.01
N LYS A 496 35.84 18.60 9.11
CA LYS A 496 35.11 18.40 10.37
C LYS A 496 35.04 16.92 10.80
N GLY A 497 35.68 16.03 10.06
CA GLY A 497 35.68 14.58 10.29
C GLY A 497 34.41 13.87 9.82
N VAL A 498 33.62 14.50 8.94
CA VAL A 498 32.40 13.93 8.36
C VAL A 498 32.70 13.49 6.93
N LYS A 499 32.72 12.17 6.69
CA LYS A 499 33.25 11.56 5.46
C LYS A 499 32.19 10.97 4.53
N ILE A 500 30.92 11.31 4.75
CA ILE A 500 29.78 10.68 4.05
C ILE A 500 29.77 10.98 2.54
N TRP A 501 30.39 12.09 2.11
CA TRP A 501 30.51 12.50 0.71
C TRP A 501 31.87 12.22 0.07
N ASP A 502 32.87 11.72 0.83
CA ASP A 502 34.24 11.53 0.35
C ASP A 502 34.29 10.62 -0.89
N ALA A 503 33.50 9.53 -0.90
CA ALA A 503 33.47 8.58 -2.02
C ALA A 503 32.90 9.23 -3.29
N ASN A 504 31.78 9.95 -3.18
CA ASN A 504 31.13 10.63 -4.30
C ASN A 504 31.89 11.86 -4.79
N GLY A 505 32.71 12.48 -3.94
CA GLY A 505 33.59 13.60 -4.29
C GLY A 505 34.99 13.18 -4.75
N SER A 506 35.32 11.89 -4.70
CA SER A 506 36.66 11.39 -5.05
C SER A 506 36.99 11.60 -6.53
N ARG A 507 38.28 11.79 -6.84
CA ARG A 507 38.76 11.94 -8.23
C ARG A 507 38.25 10.81 -9.14
N ALA A 508 38.38 9.57 -8.70
CA ALA A 508 37.97 8.39 -9.47
C ALA A 508 36.46 8.38 -9.78
N PHE A 509 35.62 8.77 -8.82
CA PHE A 509 34.17 8.80 -9.02
C PHE A 509 33.75 9.92 -9.97
N LEU A 510 34.34 11.12 -9.83
CA LEU A 510 34.09 12.24 -10.73
C LEU A 510 34.54 11.94 -12.17
N ASP A 511 35.69 11.28 -12.35
CA ASP A 511 36.18 10.87 -13.67
C ASP A 511 35.25 9.84 -14.33
N ASN A 512 34.72 8.89 -13.54
CA ASN A 512 33.75 7.90 -14.03
C ASN A 512 32.42 8.55 -14.49
N LEU A 513 32.08 9.72 -13.95
CA LEU A 513 30.94 10.52 -14.40
C LEU A 513 31.28 11.46 -15.58
N GLY A 514 32.54 11.50 -16.02
CA GLY A 514 33.01 12.37 -17.10
C GLY A 514 33.39 13.79 -16.65
N PHE A 515 33.48 14.05 -15.34
CA PHE A 515 33.86 15.36 -14.79
C PHE A 515 35.38 15.50 -14.60
N THR A 516 36.18 15.28 -15.65
CA THR A 516 37.65 15.25 -15.58
C THR A 516 38.28 16.57 -15.14
N GLU A 517 37.65 17.70 -15.47
CA GLU A 517 38.14 19.06 -15.14
C GLU A 517 37.62 19.59 -13.79
N ARG A 518 36.65 18.90 -13.17
CA ARG A 518 36.05 19.34 -11.90
C ARG A 518 37.00 19.03 -10.74
N GLU A 519 37.22 19.94 -9.81
CA GLU A 519 38.11 19.68 -8.67
C GLU A 519 37.61 18.52 -7.79
N GLU A 520 38.53 17.72 -7.23
CA GLU A 520 38.16 16.72 -6.22
C GLU A 520 37.44 17.38 -5.03
N GLY A 521 36.31 16.81 -4.62
CA GLY A 521 35.43 17.36 -3.61
C GLY A 521 34.34 18.32 -4.12
N ASP A 522 34.40 18.77 -5.37
CA ASP A 522 33.32 19.55 -5.98
C ASP A 522 32.19 18.60 -6.42
N LEU A 523 31.06 18.64 -5.72
CA LEU A 523 29.93 17.74 -5.96
C LEU A 523 28.98 18.24 -7.07
N GLY A 524 29.23 19.44 -7.62
CA GLY A 524 28.28 20.10 -8.52
C GLY A 524 27.09 20.74 -7.78
N PRO A 525 26.05 21.16 -8.51
CA PRO A 525 24.90 21.89 -7.95
C PRO A 525 23.91 20.98 -7.20
N VAL A 526 24.38 20.32 -6.14
CA VAL A 526 23.60 19.37 -5.30
C VAL A 526 22.65 20.10 -4.33
N TYR A 527 22.20 19.44 -3.26
CA TYR A 527 21.12 19.89 -2.37
C TYR A 527 21.21 21.35 -1.92
N GLY A 528 22.29 21.74 -1.22
CA GLY A 528 22.41 23.10 -0.69
C GLY A 528 22.36 24.17 -1.77
N PHE A 529 23.02 23.92 -2.91
CA PHE A 529 22.95 24.82 -4.06
C PHE A 529 21.52 24.98 -4.58
N GLN A 530 20.77 23.88 -4.71
CA GLN A 530 19.37 23.98 -5.13
C GLN A 530 18.50 24.67 -4.06
N TRP A 531 18.83 24.58 -2.77
CA TRP A 531 18.08 25.25 -1.72
C TRP A 531 18.28 26.77 -1.72
N ARG A 532 19.50 27.25 -1.99
CA ARG A 532 19.86 28.68 -1.90
C ARG A 532 19.95 29.39 -3.25
N HIS A 533 20.16 28.65 -4.33
CA HIS A 533 20.52 29.17 -5.66
C HIS A 533 19.80 28.46 -6.81
N PHE A 534 18.56 28.00 -6.60
CA PHE A 534 17.81 27.23 -7.61
C PHE A 534 17.76 27.96 -8.96
N GLY A 535 18.17 27.28 -10.04
CA GLY A 535 18.16 27.82 -11.40
C GLY A 535 19.35 28.71 -11.76
N ALA A 536 20.26 29.02 -10.84
CA ALA A 536 21.53 29.68 -11.15
C ALA A 536 22.43 28.77 -12.01
N GLU A 537 23.30 29.36 -12.82
CA GLU A 537 24.30 28.61 -13.58
C GLU A 537 25.47 28.19 -12.69
N TYR A 538 25.64 26.88 -12.48
CA TYR A 538 26.77 26.36 -11.71
C TYR A 538 28.08 26.50 -12.48
N LYS A 539 29.11 27.04 -11.81
CA LYS A 539 30.47 27.20 -12.33
C LYS A 539 31.45 26.25 -11.63
N ASN A 540 31.66 26.44 -10.33
CA ASN A 540 32.46 25.59 -9.46
C ASN A 540 32.11 25.86 -7.98
N MET A 541 32.62 25.01 -7.08
CA MET A 541 32.37 25.12 -5.63
C MET A 541 32.97 26.35 -4.93
N HIS A 542 33.84 27.12 -5.60
CA HIS A 542 34.49 28.32 -5.03
C HIS A 542 33.82 29.63 -5.46
N THR A 543 32.86 29.56 -6.39
CA THR A 543 32.17 30.74 -6.90
C THR A 543 31.21 31.29 -5.86
N ASP A 544 31.18 32.62 -5.70
CA ASP A 544 30.17 33.29 -4.89
C ASP A 544 28.84 33.34 -5.66
N TYR A 545 27.87 32.55 -5.20
CA TYR A 545 26.51 32.50 -5.76
C TYR A 545 25.53 33.41 -5.03
N THR A 546 25.99 34.29 -4.12
CA THR A 546 25.13 35.21 -3.38
C THR A 546 24.23 36.02 -4.33
N ARG A 547 22.92 35.99 -4.08
CA ARG A 547 21.86 36.62 -4.91
C ARG A 547 21.74 36.07 -6.34
N GLN A 548 22.26 34.89 -6.63
CA GLN A 548 22.02 34.17 -7.87
C GLN A 548 20.97 33.07 -7.66
N GLY A 549 20.09 32.88 -8.65
CA GLY A 549 19.01 31.90 -8.58
C GLY A 549 17.91 32.30 -7.60
N VAL A 550 17.11 31.31 -7.18
CA VAL A 550 16.04 31.46 -6.19
C VAL A 550 16.47 30.84 -4.86
N ASP A 551 16.46 31.64 -3.79
CA ASP A 551 16.68 31.17 -2.42
C ASP A 551 15.38 30.58 -1.86
N GLN A 552 15.16 29.29 -2.12
CA GLN A 552 13.96 28.56 -1.68
C GLN A 552 13.89 28.47 -0.16
N LEU A 553 15.02 28.26 0.52
CA LEU A 553 15.06 28.14 1.98
C LEU A 553 14.61 29.44 2.64
N GLN A 554 15.12 30.59 2.18
CA GLN A 554 14.67 31.87 2.71
C GLN A 554 13.20 32.14 2.36
N ASN A 555 12.77 31.83 1.13
CA ASN A 555 11.38 32.02 0.72
C ASN A 555 10.39 31.23 1.58
N ILE A 556 10.69 29.97 1.93
CA ILE A 556 9.80 29.20 2.81
C ILE A 556 9.75 29.78 4.23
N ILE A 557 10.88 30.22 4.78
CA ILE A 557 10.95 30.84 6.12
C ILE A 557 10.13 32.14 6.13
N ASP A 558 10.30 32.98 5.11
CA ASP A 558 9.57 34.24 4.98
C ASP A 558 8.06 34.02 4.76
N THR A 559 7.69 32.94 4.08
CA THR A 559 6.30 32.56 3.88
C THR A 559 5.68 32.04 5.17
N ILE A 560 6.37 31.19 5.93
CA ILE A 560 5.91 30.72 7.25
C ILE A 560 5.67 31.91 8.20
N LYS A 561 6.55 32.92 8.19
CA LYS A 561 6.40 34.10 9.06
C LYS A 561 5.26 35.02 8.64
N ARG A 562 4.98 35.16 7.35
CA ARG A 562 4.03 36.16 6.82
C ARG A 562 2.66 35.59 6.43
N ASN A 563 2.63 34.36 5.93
CA ASN A 563 1.44 33.65 5.45
C ASN A 563 1.54 32.16 5.83
N PRO A 564 1.43 31.81 7.13
CA PRO A 564 1.64 30.43 7.60
C PRO A 564 0.63 29.41 7.02
N GLU A 565 -0.56 29.85 6.61
CA GLU A 565 -1.61 29.00 6.03
C GLU A 565 -1.41 28.74 4.52
N ASP A 566 -0.34 29.28 3.94
CA ASP A 566 -0.01 29.07 2.53
C ASP A 566 0.21 27.58 2.24
N ARG A 567 -0.44 27.08 1.19
CA ARG A 567 -0.36 25.67 0.79
C ARG A 567 0.82 25.38 -0.17
N ARG A 568 1.69 26.36 -0.40
CA ARG A 568 2.80 26.32 -1.37
C ARG A 568 4.17 26.47 -0.71
N ILE A 569 4.27 26.23 0.59
CA ILE A 569 5.53 26.28 1.34
C ILE A 569 6.37 25.03 1.01
N ILE A 570 7.03 25.06 -0.16
CA ILE A 570 7.71 23.92 -0.77
C ILE A 570 9.17 24.28 -1.05
N MET A 571 10.06 23.33 -0.80
CA MET A 571 11.47 23.40 -1.19
C MET A 571 11.86 22.15 -1.99
N CYS A 572 12.39 22.34 -3.19
CA CYS A 572 12.70 21.28 -4.15
C CYS A 572 14.19 21.25 -4.52
N ALA A 573 14.82 20.07 -4.43
CA ALA A 573 16.18 19.86 -4.91
C ALA A 573 16.22 19.27 -6.32
N TRP A 574 15.09 18.78 -6.85
CA TRP A 574 15.04 18.14 -8.16
C TRP A 574 14.96 19.16 -9.30
N ASN A 575 16.11 19.50 -9.88
CA ASN A 575 16.22 20.41 -11.02
C ASN A 575 16.67 19.64 -12.28
N PRO A 576 15.77 19.33 -13.23
CA PRO A 576 16.08 18.56 -14.43
C PRO A 576 17.25 19.10 -15.26
N LYS A 577 17.44 20.43 -15.29
CA LYS A 577 18.53 21.08 -16.03
C LYS A 577 19.89 20.72 -15.44
N ASP A 578 19.97 20.63 -14.12
CA ASP A 578 21.23 20.50 -13.39
C ASP A 578 21.56 19.05 -13.04
N LEU A 579 20.61 18.10 -13.15
CA LEU A 579 20.85 16.68 -12.86
C LEU A 579 22.12 16.11 -13.53
N PRO A 580 22.41 16.39 -14.82
CA PRO A 580 23.63 15.91 -15.48
C PRO A 580 24.92 16.52 -14.95
N LEU A 581 24.84 17.56 -14.11
CA LEU A 581 25.98 18.23 -13.49
C LEU A 581 26.26 17.73 -12.06
N MET A 582 25.37 16.96 -11.45
CA MET A 582 25.50 16.55 -10.04
C MET A 582 26.31 15.26 -9.92
N ALA A 583 27.19 15.19 -8.92
CA ALA A 583 27.90 13.96 -8.58
C ALA A 583 26.92 12.84 -8.17
N LEU A 584 25.84 13.20 -7.47
CA LEU A 584 24.76 12.28 -7.17
C LEU A 584 23.41 13.03 -7.28
N PRO A 585 22.46 12.56 -8.11
CA PRO A 585 21.13 13.14 -8.17
C PRO A 585 20.41 13.11 -6.81
N PRO A 586 19.63 14.14 -6.44
CA PRO A 586 19.02 14.26 -5.12
C PRO A 586 18.13 13.06 -4.77
N CYS A 587 18.38 12.42 -3.63
CA CYS A 587 17.54 11.33 -3.12
C CYS A 587 16.29 11.90 -2.44
N HIS A 588 16.47 12.85 -1.51
CA HIS A 588 15.41 13.65 -0.89
C HIS A 588 15.09 14.82 -1.82
N ALA A 589 14.07 14.64 -2.65
CA ALA A 589 13.84 15.44 -3.85
C ALA A 589 13.01 16.70 -3.58
N LEU A 590 12.02 16.61 -2.69
CA LEU A 590 11.07 17.68 -2.41
C LEU A 590 10.56 17.58 -0.98
N CYS A 591 10.45 18.70 -0.29
CA CYS A 591 9.74 18.76 0.99
C CYS A 591 8.73 19.91 1.01
N GLN A 592 7.63 19.69 1.72
CA GLN A 592 6.56 20.66 1.96
C GLN A 592 6.43 20.89 3.46
N PHE A 593 6.21 22.15 3.84
CA PHE A 593 5.93 22.54 5.21
C PHE A 593 4.46 22.90 5.39
N TYR A 594 3.96 22.69 6.60
CA TYR A 594 2.58 22.92 6.97
C TYR A 594 2.53 23.53 8.36
N VAL A 595 1.79 24.63 8.52
CA VAL A 595 1.58 25.28 9.82
C VAL A 595 0.13 25.12 10.24
N CYS A 596 -0.09 24.63 11.45
CA CYS A 596 -1.41 24.53 12.07
C CYS A 596 -1.25 24.52 13.59
N ASP A 597 -2.18 25.15 14.32
CA ASP A 597 -2.19 25.19 15.79
C ASP A 597 -0.86 25.64 16.45
N GLY A 598 -0.14 26.55 15.78
CA GLY A 598 1.16 27.05 16.25
C GLY A 598 2.30 26.03 16.10
N GLU A 599 2.10 24.96 15.34
CA GLU A 599 3.07 23.91 15.07
C GLU A 599 3.49 23.88 13.60
N LEU A 600 4.76 23.57 13.36
CA LEU A 600 5.35 23.38 12.03
C LEU A 600 5.59 21.89 11.77
N SER A 601 4.94 21.36 10.75
CA SER A 601 5.15 20.00 10.25
C SER A 601 5.89 20.01 8.92
N CYS A 602 6.57 18.90 8.60
CA CYS A 602 7.31 18.72 7.35
C CYS A 602 6.96 17.37 6.70
N GLN A 603 6.62 17.39 5.42
CA GLN A 603 6.49 16.20 4.60
C GLN A 603 7.64 16.15 3.58
N LEU A 604 8.42 15.06 3.59
CA LEU A 604 9.50 14.80 2.65
C LEU A 604 9.10 13.72 1.64
N TYR A 605 9.33 13.98 0.36
CA TYR A 605 9.36 12.95 -0.69
C TYR A 605 10.82 12.58 -1.04
N GLN A 606 11.16 11.31 -0.83
CA GLN A 606 12.45 10.72 -1.15
C GLN A 606 12.31 9.66 -2.23
N ARG A 607 12.83 9.93 -3.43
CA ARG A 607 12.66 9.04 -4.61
C ARG A 607 13.33 7.68 -4.47
N SER A 608 14.40 7.60 -3.68
CA SER A 608 15.23 6.40 -3.49
C SER A 608 15.76 6.40 -2.07
N ALA A 609 15.47 5.32 -1.34
CA ALA A 609 15.59 5.26 0.10
C ALA A 609 16.30 3.98 0.53
N ASP A 610 17.61 4.09 0.77
CA ASP A 610 18.40 3.04 1.41
C ASP A 610 17.98 2.94 2.87
N MET A 611 17.22 1.88 3.19
CA MET A 611 16.70 1.65 4.54
C MET A 611 17.82 1.32 5.55
N GLY A 612 18.98 0.83 5.10
CA GLY A 612 20.11 0.45 5.95
C GLY A 612 20.87 1.64 6.51
N LEU A 613 21.33 2.52 5.62
CA LEU A 613 22.18 3.67 5.96
C LEU A 613 21.46 5.01 5.79
N GLY A 614 20.88 5.28 4.61
CA GLY A 614 20.35 6.60 4.24
C GLY A 614 19.15 7.06 5.06
N VAL A 615 18.09 6.24 5.13
CA VAL A 615 16.83 6.61 5.79
C VAL A 615 16.99 7.03 7.26
N PRO A 616 17.77 6.32 8.11
CA PRO A 616 18.07 6.78 9.46
C PRO A 616 18.67 8.20 9.54
N PHE A 617 19.55 8.56 8.59
CA PHE A 617 20.11 9.91 8.49
C PHE A 617 19.04 10.91 8.04
N ASN A 618 18.24 10.55 7.03
CA ASN A 618 17.24 11.44 6.45
C ASN A 618 16.11 11.77 7.45
N ILE A 619 15.69 10.81 8.28
CA ILE A 619 14.68 11.04 9.34
C ILE A 619 15.17 12.12 10.30
N ALA A 620 16.37 11.94 10.86
CA ALA A 620 16.93 12.89 11.82
C ALA A 620 17.27 14.24 11.18
N SER A 621 17.75 14.26 9.93
CA SER A 621 18.11 15.49 9.22
C SER A 621 16.89 16.40 8.97
N TYR A 622 15.79 15.84 8.44
CA TYR A 622 14.60 16.64 8.18
C TYR A 622 13.75 16.93 9.43
N ALA A 623 13.81 16.07 10.45
CA ALA A 623 13.33 16.42 11.77
C ALA A 623 14.09 17.65 12.31
N LEU A 624 15.43 17.63 12.26
CA LEU A 624 16.26 18.74 12.72
C LEU A 624 15.99 20.03 11.94
N LEU A 625 15.86 19.97 10.60
CA LEU A 625 15.48 21.13 9.79
C LEU A 625 14.14 21.73 10.24
N THR A 626 13.16 20.87 10.54
CA THR A 626 11.84 21.28 11.04
C THR A 626 11.96 21.96 12.41
N TYR A 627 12.76 21.41 13.31
CA TYR A 627 13.08 22.03 14.61
C TYR A 627 13.74 23.40 14.45
N MET A 628 14.72 23.54 13.54
CA MET A 628 15.43 24.80 13.29
C MET A 628 14.50 25.88 12.74
N ILE A 629 13.66 25.54 11.76
CA ILE A 629 12.71 26.49 11.17
C ILE A 629 11.63 26.85 12.19
N ALA A 630 11.09 25.89 12.94
CA ALA A 630 10.12 26.15 14.01
C ALA A 630 10.71 27.13 15.05
N HIS A 631 11.95 26.90 15.48
CA HIS A 631 12.67 27.76 16.43
C HIS A 631 12.77 29.22 15.95
N ILE A 632 13.24 29.47 14.73
CA ILE A 632 13.44 30.84 14.22
C ILE A 632 12.14 31.53 13.77
N THR A 633 11.05 30.78 13.67
CA THR A 633 9.71 31.29 13.34
C THR A 633 8.79 31.40 14.56
N GLY A 634 9.25 30.97 15.74
CA GLY A 634 8.47 31.01 16.98
C GLY A 634 7.36 29.96 17.06
N LEU A 635 7.43 28.92 16.23
CA LEU A 635 6.52 27.79 16.20
C LEU A 635 7.06 26.62 17.02
N LYS A 636 6.20 25.65 17.32
CA LYS A 636 6.60 24.35 17.89
C LYS A 636 6.79 23.31 16.78
N PRO A 637 7.65 22.30 16.95
CA PRO A 637 7.75 21.21 15.99
C PRO A 637 6.52 20.28 16.08
N GLY A 638 5.90 19.98 14.93
CA GLY A 638 4.70 19.14 14.79
C GLY A 638 5.02 17.71 14.37
N ASP A 639 4.66 17.33 13.14
CA ASP A 639 4.93 16.00 12.58
C ASP A 639 5.99 16.06 11.47
N PHE A 640 6.81 15.01 11.38
CA PHE A 640 7.63 14.70 10.21
C PHE A 640 7.02 13.50 9.46
N VAL A 641 6.64 13.69 8.19
CA VAL A 641 6.07 12.67 7.32
C VAL A 641 7.06 12.32 6.22
N HIS A 642 7.52 11.07 6.19
CA HIS A 642 8.53 10.60 5.23
C HIS A 642 7.89 9.70 4.19
N THR A 643 7.74 10.22 2.97
CA THR A 643 7.23 9.49 1.80
C THR A 643 8.40 8.96 0.98
N LEU A 644 8.39 7.66 0.70
CA LEU A 644 9.48 6.93 0.07
C LEU A 644 9.02 6.38 -1.29
N GLY A 645 9.79 6.64 -2.34
CA GLY A 645 9.62 6.07 -3.67
C GLY A 645 10.13 4.63 -3.71
N ASP A 646 11.33 4.40 -4.28
CA ASP A 646 12.01 3.09 -4.22
C ASP A 646 12.65 2.89 -2.84
N ALA A 647 11.89 2.30 -1.91
CA ALA A 647 12.34 1.94 -0.57
C ALA A 647 13.00 0.56 -0.63
N HIS A 648 14.28 0.49 -0.27
CA HIS A 648 15.08 -0.69 -0.55
C HIS A 648 16.07 -1.04 0.55
N VAL A 649 16.36 -2.34 0.64
CA VAL A 649 17.42 -2.91 1.46
C VAL A 649 18.45 -3.51 0.52
N TYR A 650 19.69 -3.06 0.61
CA TYR A 650 20.79 -3.71 -0.09
C TYR A 650 20.97 -5.15 0.39
N VAL A 651 21.27 -6.06 -0.53
CA VAL A 651 21.39 -7.50 -0.19
C VAL A 651 22.45 -7.74 0.89
N ASN A 652 23.55 -6.98 0.88
CA ASN A 652 24.61 -7.05 1.91
C ASN A 652 24.20 -6.41 3.26
N HIS A 653 23.05 -5.75 3.36
CA HIS A 653 22.51 -5.19 4.61
C HIS A 653 21.42 -6.05 5.25
N VAL A 654 20.94 -7.11 4.58
CA VAL A 654 19.86 -7.96 5.09
C VAL A 654 20.19 -8.56 6.46
N GLU A 655 21.36 -9.19 6.61
CA GLU A 655 21.75 -9.80 7.89
C GLU A 655 22.01 -8.75 9.01
N PRO A 656 22.73 -7.64 8.76
CA PRO A 656 22.80 -6.52 9.70
C PRO A 656 21.43 -5.98 10.15
N LEU A 657 20.48 -5.85 9.23
CA LEU A 657 19.14 -5.34 9.52
C LEU A 657 18.29 -6.38 10.26
N LYS A 658 18.39 -7.67 9.96
CA LYS A 658 17.79 -8.73 10.79
C LYS A 658 18.29 -8.66 12.23
N ALA A 659 19.59 -8.41 12.44
CA ALA A 659 20.12 -8.20 13.78
C ALA A 659 19.57 -6.93 14.45
N GLN A 660 19.30 -5.86 13.69
CA GLN A 660 18.62 -4.67 14.20
C GLN A 660 17.17 -4.98 14.62
N LEU A 661 16.43 -5.76 13.82
CA LEU A 661 15.03 -6.13 14.06
C LEU A 661 14.82 -6.94 15.36
N GLN A 662 15.86 -7.63 15.85
CA GLN A 662 15.79 -8.36 17.12
C GLN A 662 15.98 -7.47 18.37
N ARG A 663 16.31 -6.19 18.19
CA ARG A 663 16.58 -5.28 19.31
C ARG A 663 15.30 -4.64 19.80
N GLU A 664 15.17 -4.54 21.12
CA GLU A 664 14.10 -3.78 21.75
C GLU A 664 14.22 -2.29 21.43
N ILE A 665 13.12 -1.66 21.04
CA ILE A 665 13.03 -0.21 20.83
C ILE A 665 13.14 0.48 22.18
N ARG A 666 14.00 1.50 22.29
CA ARG A 666 14.10 2.36 23.48
C ARG A 666 13.43 3.70 23.20
N PRO A 667 13.07 4.48 24.24
CA PRO A 667 12.51 5.81 24.03
C PRO A 667 13.42 6.68 23.17
N PHE A 668 12.82 7.45 22.25
CA PHE A 668 13.55 8.46 21.50
C PHE A 668 14.18 9.49 22.45
N PRO A 669 15.34 10.06 22.09
CA PRO A 669 15.90 11.18 22.82
C PRO A 669 15.06 12.44 22.66
N THR A 670 15.43 13.50 23.38
CA THR A 670 14.94 14.86 23.12
C THR A 670 16.04 15.73 22.52
N LEU A 671 15.66 16.79 21.82
CA LEU A 671 16.58 17.77 21.24
C LEU A 671 16.44 19.10 21.98
N ASN A 672 17.55 19.61 22.52
CA ASN A 672 17.64 20.92 23.13
C ASN A 672 18.45 21.87 22.22
N ILE A 673 17.85 23.00 21.83
CA ILE A 673 18.53 24.09 21.14
C ILE A 673 18.96 25.10 22.21
N LYS A 674 20.25 25.07 22.59
CA LYS A 674 20.80 25.78 23.75
C LYS A 674 20.78 27.30 23.60
N ARG A 675 20.89 27.80 22.37
CA ARG A 675 20.95 29.23 22.07
C ARG A 675 19.71 29.68 21.32
N LYS A 676 19.20 30.85 21.69
CA LYS A 676 18.19 31.53 20.88
C LYS A 676 18.85 32.11 19.63
N VAL A 677 18.64 31.47 18.50
CA VAL A 677 19.07 31.90 17.16
C VAL A 677 17.90 32.60 16.43
N GLU A 678 18.19 33.64 15.62
CA GLU A 678 17.18 34.42 14.89
C GLU A 678 17.17 34.16 13.37
N SER A 679 18.32 33.80 12.79
CA SER A 679 18.48 33.44 11.38
C SER A 679 18.84 31.96 11.23
N ILE A 680 18.39 31.33 10.13
CA ILE A 680 18.75 29.94 9.81
C ILE A 680 20.25 29.77 9.58
N ASP A 681 20.93 30.82 9.12
CA ASP A 681 22.36 30.83 8.80
C ASP A 681 23.26 30.98 10.04
N ASP A 682 22.69 31.38 11.18
CA ASP A 682 23.45 31.65 12.40
C ASP A 682 23.62 30.41 13.29
N PHE A 683 23.01 29.28 12.95
CA PHE A 683 23.14 28.05 13.71
C PHE A 683 24.54 27.45 13.63
N GLN A 684 25.05 26.98 14.76
CA GLN A 684 26.33 26.30 14.91
C GLN A 684 26.09 24.90 15.48
N ALA A 685 27.02 23.98 15.22
CA ALA A 685 26.91 22.61 15.72
C ALA A 685 26.77 22.56 17.26
N ASP A 686 27.48 23.46 17.94
CA ASP A 686 27.46 23.59 19.40
C ASP A 686 26.14 24.15 19.95
N ASP A 687 25.18 24.58 19.12
CA ASP A 687 23.86 25.01 19.61
C ASP A 687 22.95 23.82 19.95
N PHE A 688 23.26 22.62 19.46
CA PHE A 688 22.38 21.46 19.57
C PHE A 688 22.89 20.45 20.60
N GLU A 689 21.99 20.00 21.45
CA GLU A 689 22.25 18.97 22.45
C GLU A 689 21.18 17.88 22.35
N ILE A 690 21.63 16.64 22.17
CA ILE A 690 20.76 15.47 22.20
C ILE A 690 20.75 14.94 23.64
N CYS A 691 19.60 15.01 24.27
CA CYS A 691 19.40 14.58 25.65
C CYS A 691 18.84 13.14 25.69
N ASP A 692 19.29 12.37 26.68
CA ASP A 692 18.78 11.01 26.96
C ASP A 692 18.90 9.99 25.81
N TYR A 693 19.85 10.19 24.89
CA TYR A 693 20.09 9.23 23.81
C TYR A 693 20.84 7.98 24.29
N ASN A 694 20.07 6.94 24.58
CA ASN A 694 20.56 5.63 25.01
C ASN A 694 20.34 4.54 23.94
N PRO A 695 21.00 4.59 22.77
CA PRO A 695 20.81 3.60 21.72
C PRO A 695 21.55 2.30 22.01
N HIS A 696 21.12 1.23 21.34
CA HIS A 696 21.92 0.02 21.17
C HIS A 696 23.24 0.31 20.41
N PRO A 697 24.26 -0.57 20.52
CA PRO A 697 25.53 -0.39 19.82
C PRO A 697 25.39 -0.20 18.30
N ALA A 698 26.38 0.44 17.66
CA ALA A 698 26.39 0.62 16.22
C ALA A 698 26.36 -0.72 15.47
N ILE A 699 25.68 -0.75 14.31
CA ILE A 699 25.68 -1.87 13.38
C ILE A 699 26.47 -1.43 12.14
N LYS A 700 27.54 -2.13 11.82
CA LYS A 700 28.36 -1.81 10.66
C LYS A 700 27.67 -2.32 9.38
N MET A 701 27.46 -1.42 8.44
CA MET A 701 26.95 -1.70 7.08
C MET A 701 27.84 -0.97 6.08
N GLN A 702 28.19 -1.62 4.97
CA GLN A 702 29.04 -1.04 3.94
C GLN A 702 28.19 -0.28 2.92
N MET A 703 28.55 0.97 2.64
CA MET A 703 27.87 1.76 1.60
C MET A 703 28.14 1.14 0.22
N ALA A 704 27.10 1.05 -0.60
CA ALA A 704 27.22 0.64 -1.99
C ALA A 704 27.59 1.87 -2.84
N VAL A 705 28.74 1.81 -3.53
CA VAL A 705 29.29 2.94 -4.31
C VAL A 705 28.99 2.74 -5.79
#